data_AF-A0AAN8S195-F1
#
_entry.id   AF-A0AAN8S195-F1
#
_cell.length_a   1.000
_cell.length_b   1.000
_cell.length_c   1.000
_cell.angle_alpha   90.00
_cell.angle_beta   90.00
_cell.angle_gamma   90.00
#
_symmetry.space_group_name_H-M   'P 1'
#
loop_
_entity.id
_entity.type
_entity.pdbx_description
1 polymer ?
#
loop_
_entity_poly.entity_id
_entity_poly.type
_entity_poly.pdbx_seq_one_letter_code
_entity_poly.pdbx_strand_id
1 'polypeptide(L)'
;MSMVENAKKLAAYTAVENHVKDNTVVGIGSGSTVVYAVEKLTQKIRNENLKIICIPTSFQAEQLITQNNLVLGSLSQQPKASSIEVVIDGADEVDSDLTLIKGGGGCLLQEKIVASCSNEMIVIADFNKKSKKLGEQWKKGVPIEVVPLSYVPVMNKITTLFGGTAELRMAKMKAGPVVTDNGNFILDWKFPENEQYNWQSVSTTLKMIPGVVETGLFVNMAKKAYFGMSDGTVETLNYKTSPSSNPEERSQFLLSRDEQINLEVIGALPNEAISMIRIHWLMDLLKVSESGVSSLAAPAGLFRDNRKVHSLCWGLLEYCNLNPCNLNMITFHRKGGEVGSQVVQGGLELISHIMSNYQNLKGIPFGNDEGDVQTGWIKPLDWRGDVRYAALVIQVIIGHIKEMLVSRDIPFELLSNDNAFMSFSPHYFTQRTLLARFQINNTSPPHVQFFKKPVYSAMALLSLLGQEVKDVLYNPGEKGFSYIVTGSEQHDSFLGVVVNDRANETDQINSTISRLKLKIKLRKSKQFGVTVGYTLDNVWNSPYHVWMKSGCPDFPSLNVRREMRKAEGFRRIFINKIKPSQTHVDIDLKNLVVPSVLSINSCFYDDRVPGPVSDLHYINIFQNEILLLWKDTFVGRCILTYIVEFKTLRDASFYRINFDDSIFLSYHFDGYLSNAMSMTITALPKIIYILFQGSFIGTEGFYRVTAVDYWNRVSTFSNVVRVGN
;
A
#
# COMPACT_ATOMS: atom_id res chain seq x y z
N MET A 1 1.51 25.69 -50.82
CA MET A 1 1.20 24.78 -49.70
C MET A 1 0.50 25.60 -48.63
N SER A 2 -0.58 25.12 -48.01
CA SER A 2 -1.35 25.92 -47.04
C SER A 2 -0.53 26.17 -45.76
N MET A 3 -0.88 27.20 -44.99
CA MET A 3 -0.20 27.54 -43.73
C MET A 3 -0.13 26.34 -42.76
N VAL A 4 -1.21 25.56 -42.67
CA VAL A 4 -1.28 24.35 -41.84
C VAL A 4 -0.35 23.24 -42.33
N GLU A 5 -0.26 23.02 -43.65
CA GLU A 5 0.62 21.99 -44.20
C GLU A 5 2.11 22.37 -44.03
N ASN A 6 2.45 23.65 -44.16
CA ASN A 6 3.79 24.15 -43.84
C ASN A 6 4.14 23.95 -42.35
N ALA A 7 3.19 24.25 -41.45
CA ALA A 7 3.35 24.04 -40.02
C ALA A 7 3.59 22.55 -39.67
N LYS A 8 2.76 21.65 -40.20
CA LYS A 8 2.94 20.19 -40.05
C LYS A 8 4.31 19.74 -40.51
N LYS A 9 4.72 20.20 -41.69
CA LYS A 9 6.03 19.89 -42.28
C LYS A 9 7.17 20.33 -41.38
N LEU A 10 7.13 21.57 -40.90
CA LEU A 10 8.18 22.14 -40.07
C LEU A 10 8.31 21.42 -38.70
N ALA A 11 7.19 21.13 -38.04
CA ALA A 11 7.16 20.37 -36.79
C ALA A 11 7.75 18.96 -36.97
N ALA A 12 7.28 18.25 -38.00
CA ALA A 12 7.73 16.91 -38.33
C ALA A 12 9.23 16.87 -38.66
N TYR A 13 9.70 17.81 -39.48
CA TYR A 13 11.10 17.87 -39.89
C TYR A 13 12.02 18.12 -38.69
N THR A 14 11.63 19.06 -37.83
CA THR A 14 12.38 19.41 -36.63
C THR A 14 12.42 18.27 -35.62
N ALA A 15 11.33 17.53 -35.46
CA ALA A 15 11.29 16.36 -34.58
C ALA A 15 12.20 15.24 -35.07
N VAL A 16 12.15 14.91 -36.37
CA VAL A 16 13.00 13.86 -36.95
C VAL A 16 14.48 14.18 -36.82
N GLU A 17 14.88 15.43 -37.09
CA GLU A 17 16.29 15.84 -36.97
C GLU A 17 16.83 15.74 -35.55
N ASN A 18 16.01 16.06 -34.56
CA ASN A 18 16.45 16.12 -33.17
C ASN A 18 16.49 14.75 -32.47
N HIS A 19 15.67 13.80 -32.91
CA HIS A 19 15.41 12.58 -32.13
C HIS A 19 15.81 11.28 -32.83
N VAL A 20 15.89 11.25 -34.16
CA VAL A 20 16.26 10.04 -34.89
C VAL A 20 17.78 9.93 -34.98
N LYS A 21 18.33 8.83 -34.46
CA LYS A 21 19.77 8.53 -34.42
C LYS A 21 20.09 7.26 -35.20
N ASP A 22 21.33 7.14 -35.66
CA ASP A 22 21.79 5.92 -36.34
C ASP A 22 21.63 4.66 -35.49
N ASN A 23 21.42 3.52 -36.15
CA ASN A 23 21.32 2.19 -35.55
C ASN A 23 20.23 2.06 -34.47
N THR A 24 19.06 2.68 -34.72
CA THR A 24 17.91 2.66 -33.80
C THR A 24 16.66 2.08 -34.44
N VAL A 25 15.72 1.67 -33.59
CA VAL A 25 14.35 1.31 -33.99
C VAL A 25 13.44 2.49 -33.72
N VAL A 26 12.66 2.90 -34.73
CA VAL A 26 11.77 4.07 -34.68
C VAL A 26 10.32 3.62 -34.91
N GLY A 27 9.42 3.99 -34.01
CA GLY A 27 7.99 3.83 -34.26
C GLY A 27 7.45 4.96 -35.10
N ILE A 28 6.70 4.63 -36.14
CA ILE A 28 6.11 5.56 -37.11
C ILE A 28 4.61 5.64 -36.87
N GLY A 29 4.18 6.83 -36.45
CA GLY A 29 2.79 7.17 -36.18
C GLY A 29 1.84 7.12 -37.38
N SER A 30 0.61 7.62 -37.18
CA SER A 30 -0.41 7.70 -38.21
C SER A 30 -0.88 9.14 -38.46
N GLY A 31 -1.50 9.37 -39.62
CA GLY A 31 -2.17 10.64 -39.94
C GLY A 31 -1.35 11.62 -40.76
N SER A 32 -1.98 12.76 -41.09
CA SER A 32 -1.48 13.68 -42.12
C SER A 32 -0.13 14.35 -41.79
N THR A 33 0.19 14.55 -40.51
CA THR A 33 1.47 15.16 -40.10
C THR A 33 2.63 14.18 -40.22
N VAL A 34 2.38 12.89 -39.97
CA VAL A 34 3.41 11.83 -39.99
C VAL A 34 3.96 11.59 -41.40
N VAL A 35 3.18 11.88 -42.45
CA VAL A 35 3.66 11.83 -43.84
C VAL A 35 4.93 12.66 -44.02
N TYR A 36 5.00 13.86 -43.42
CA TYR A 36 6.19 14.72 -43.49
C TYR A 36 7.34 14.21 -42.63
N ALA A 37 7.05 13.49 -41.53
CA ALA A 37 8.09 12.86 -40.73
C ALA A 37 8.76 11.73 -41.52
N VAL A 38 7.98 10.91 -42.21
CA VAL A 38 8.49 9.85 -43.09
C VAL A 38 9.28 10.43 -44.27
N GLU A 39 8.80 11.51 -44.88
CA GLU A 39 9.53 12.23 -45.94
C GLU A 39 10.91 12.68 -45.44
N LYS A 40 10.96 13.32 -44.27
CA LYS A 40 12.23 13.80 -43.69
C LYS A 40 13.14 12.66 -43.25
N LEU A 41 12.58 11.62 -42.64
CA LEU A 41 13.33 10.43 -42.21
C LEU A 41 14.02 9.77 -43.40
N THR A 42 13.31 9.65 -44.53
CA THR A 42 13.85 9.12 -45.78
C THR A 42 15.02 9.97 -46.31
N GLN A 43 14.89 11.30 -46.28
CA GLN A 43 15.98 12.20 -46.66
C GLN A 43 17.19 12.04 -45.73
N LYS A 44 16.96 12.01 -44.41
CA LYS A 44 18.02 11.88 -43.40
C LYS A 44 18.77 10.55 -43.53
N ILE A 45 18.06 9.44 -43.66
CA ILE A 45 18.65 8.11 -43.89
C ILE A 45 19.54 8.10 -45.13
N ARG A 46 19.07 8.68 -46.25
CA ARG A 46 19.86 8.72 -47.50
C ARG A 46 21.10 9.61 -47.37
N ASN A 47 20.97 10.77 -46.74
CA ASN A 47 22.05 11.74 -46.63
C ASN A 47 23.14 11.31 -45.64
N GLU A 48 22.74 10.66 -44.53
CA GLU A 48 23.64 10.28 -43.43
C GLU A 48 23.97 8.78 -43.41
N ASN A 49 23.40 8.00 -44.34
CA ASN A 49 23.56 6.55 -44.44
C ASN A 49 23.17 5.79 -43.16
N LEU A 50 22.05 6.18 -42.55
CA LEU A 50 21.58 5.63 -41.27
C LEU A 50 20.95 4.25 -41.44
N LYS A 51 21.10 3.41 -40.41
CA LYS A 51 20.45 2.09 -40.29
C LYS A 51 19.29 2.18 -39.32
N ILE A 52 18.08 2.32 -39.84
CA ILE A 52 16.86 2.47 -39.05
C ILE A 52 15.87 1.35 -39.37
N ILE A 53 15.27 0.77 -38.34
CA ILE A 53 14.12 -0.15 -38.47
C ILE A 53 12.85 0.61 -38.06
N CYS A 54 11.82 0.59 -38.91
CA CYS A 54 10.57 1.32 -38.69
C CYS A 54 9.45 0.36 -38.25
N ILE A 55 8.83 0.62 -37.10
CA ILE A 55 7.67 -0.13 -36.60
C ILE A 55 6.39 0.70 -36.82
N PRO A 56 5.40 0.23 -37.58
CA PRO A 56 4.19 0.99 -37.86
C PRO A 56 3.20 1.00 -36.68
N THR A 57 2.46 2.09 -36.50
CA THR A 57 1.34 2.21 -35.54
C THR A 57 -0.04 2.01 -36.17
N SER A 58 -0.11 1.71 -37.46
CA SER A 58 -1.35 1.44 -38.21
C SER A 58 -1.03 0.85 -39.57
N PHE A 59 -2.06 0.40 -40.27
CA PHE A 59 -1.92 0.03 -41.69
C PHE A 59 -1.44 1.19 -42.56
N GLN A 60 -1.88 2.43 -42.28
CA GLN A 60 -1.40 3.62 -43.02
C GLN A 60 0.11 3.81 -42.84
N ALA A 61 0.59 3.69 -41.59
CA ALA A 61 2.01 3.83 -41.29
C ALA A 61 2.85 2.77 -42.01
N GLU A 62 2.39 1.52 -42.04
CA GLU A 62 3.04 0.42 -42.76
C GLU A 62 3.17 0.71 -44.25
N GLN A 63 2.10 1.23 -44.87
CA GLN A 63 2.12 1.64 -46.27
C GLN A 63 3.12 2.79 -46.51
N LEU A 64 3.16 3.79 -45.63
CA LEU A 64 4.10 4.91 -45.74
C LEU A 64 5.56 4.45 -45.66
N ILE A 65 5.88 3.55 -44.73
CA ILE A 65 7.22 2.95 -44.60
C ILE A 65 7.60 2.23 -45.89
N THR A 66 6.71 1.37 -46.38
CA THR A 66 6.94 0.53 -47.57
C THR A 66 7.12 1.37 -48.83
N GLN A 67 6.23 2.35 -49.07
CA GLN A 67 6.27 3.21 -50.26
C GLN A 67 7.53 4.08 -50.34
N ASN A 68 8.12 4.43 -49.20
CA ASN A 68 9.34 5.23 -49.14
C ASN A 68 10.64 4.38 -49.13
N ASN A 69 10.51 3.06 -49.28
CA ASN A 69 11.63 2.09 -49.22
C ASN A 69 12.39 2.13 -47.89
N LEU A 70 11.68 2.34 -46.78
CA LEU A 70 12.23 2.22 -45.43
C LEU A 70 12.17 0.76 -44.95
N VAL A 71 13.06 0.38 -44.03
CA VAL A 71 13.09 -0.99 -43.48
C VAL A 71 11.91 -1.18 -42.54
N LEU A 72 10.93 -1.98 -42.95
CA LEU A 72 9.79 -2.36 -42.12
C LEU A 72 10.19 -3.43 -41.09
N GLY A 73 9.84 -3.22 -39.82
CA GLY A 73 10.02 -4.18 -38.75
C GLY A 73 8.71 -4.49 -38.01
N SER A 74 8.74 -5.48 -37.13
CA SER A 74 7.61 -5.83 -36.26
C SER A 74 8.02 -5.86 -34.78
N LEU A 75 7.05 -5.65 -33.89
CA LEU A 75 7.25 -5.80 -32.44
C LEU A 75 7.69 -7.23 -32.06
N SER A 76 7.19 -8.26 -32.77
CA SER A 76 7.53 -9.66 -32.51
C SER A 76 8.98 -10.02 -32.78
N GLN A 77 9.68 -9.22 -33.59
CA GLN A 77 11.10 -9.41 -33.90
C GLN A 77 12.02 -8.68 -32.90
N GLN A 78 11.45 -7.96 -31.92
CA GLN A 78 12.22 -7.21 -30.92
C GLN A 78 12.29 -7.97 -29.59
N PRO A 79 13.49 -8.38 -29.13
CA PRO A 79 13.64 -9.33 -28.01
C PRO A 79 13.45 -8.74 -26.60
N LYS A 80 13.16 -7.44 -26.44
CA LYS A 80 13.09 -6.74 -25.14
C LYS A 80 11.96 -5.69 -25.08
N ALA A 81 11.41 -5.47 -23.88
CA ALA A 81 10.62 -4.27 -23.58
C ALA A 81 11.53 -3.02 -23.66
N SER A 82 11.04 -1.91 -24.24
CA SER A 82 11.82 -0.69 -24.56
C SER A 82 12.86 -0.86 -25.68
N SER A 83 12.52 -1.66 -26.69
CA SER A 83 13.36 -1.88 -27.88
C SER A 83 13.23 -0.78 -28.94
N ILE A 84 12.24 0.12 -28.80
CA ILE A 84 12.04 1.27 -29.69
C ILE A 84 12.68 2.49 -29.05
N GLU A 85 13.63 3.14 -29.74
CA GLU A 85 14.29 4.33 -29.21
C GLU A 85 13.33 5.52 -29.17
N VAL A 86 12.62 5.76 -30.27
CA VAL A 86 11.69 6.88 -30.36
C VAL A 86 10.47 6.52 -31.19
N VAL A 87 9.30 7.00 -30.77
CA VAL A 87 8.07 7.02 -31.55
C VAL A 87 7.79 8.45 -31.96
N ILE A 88 7.63 8.69 -33.27
CA ILE A 88 7.20 9.99 -33.79
C ILE A 88 5.76 9.85 -34.30
N ASP A 89 4.83 10.54 -33.65
CA ASP A 89 3.41 10.40 -33.93
C ASP A 89 2.64 11.72 -33.83
N GLY A 90 1.49 11.80 -34.49
CA GLY A 90 0.58 12.93 -34.43
C GLY A 90 -0.34 12.89 -33.21
N ALA A 91 -1.06 14.00 -32.98
CA ALA A 91 -2.13 14.08 -32.00
C ALA A 91 -3.38 14.77 -32.58
N ASP A 92 -4.55 14.41 -32.06
CA ASP A 92 -5.80 15.09 -32.37
C ASP A 92 -5.99 16.36 -31.54
N GLU A 93 -5.42 16.39 -30.32
CA GLU A 93 -5.27 17.55 -29.44
C GLU A 93 -4.22 17.26 -28.35
N VAL A 94 -3.55 18.31 -27.87
CA VAL A 94 -2.54 18.27 -26.81
C VAL A 94 -2.81 19.39 -25.81
N ASP A 95 -2.90 19.07 -24.52
CA ASP A 95 -3.05 20.08 -23.46
C ASP A 95 -1.72 20.58 -22.88
N SER A 96 -1.79 21.49 -21.90
CA SER A 96 -0.59 22.09 -21.29
C SER A 96 0.28 21.12 -20.49
N ASP A 97 -0.27 19.97 -20.10
CA ASP A 97 0.40 18.93 -19.31
C ASP A 97 0.91 17.78 -20.19
N LEU A 98 0.89 17.95 -21.52
CA LEU A 98 1.21 16.91 -22.51
C LEU A 98 0.30 15.68 -22.45
N THR A 99 -0.91 15.82 -21.92
CA THR A 99 -1.96 14.83 -22.14
C THR A 99 -2.50 14.99 -23.56
N LEU A 100 -2.65 13.86 -24.26
CA LEU A 100 -3.10 13.87 -25.66
C LEU A 100 -4.47 13.22 -25.80
N ILE A 101 -5.27 13.76 -26.73
CA ILE A 101 -6.30 13.00 -27.43
C ILE A 101 -5.70 12.48 -28.74
N LYS A 102 -5.83 11.18 -28.96
CA LYS A 102 -5.46 10.45 -30.18
C LYS A 102 -6.58 9.49 -30.60
N GLY A 103 -6.48 8.89 -31.78
CA GLY A 103 -7.46 7.93 -32.29
C GLY A 103 -8.56 8.54 -33.19
N GLY A 104 -8.40 9.78 -33.64
CA GLY A 104 -9.27 10.41 -34.62
C GLY A 104 -9.35 9.64 -35.95
N GLY A 105 -8.28 8.94 -36.30
CA GLY A 105 -8.22 8.00 -37.44
C GLY A 105 -8.69 6.57 -37.14
N GLY A 106 -8.93 6.21 -35.88
CA GLY A 106 -9.29 4.85 -35.47
C GLY A 106 -8.12 3.89 -35.22
N CYS A 107 -6.91 4.41 -35.03
CA CYS A 107 -5.68 3.62 -34.83
C CYS A 107 -5.16 3.62 -33.38
N LEU A 108 -5.97 4.06 -32.40
CA LEU A 108 -5.49 4.35 -31.03
C LEU A 108 -4.77 3.18 -30.34
N LEU A 109 -5.19 1.94 -30.61
CA LEU A 109 -4.70 0.78 -29.87
C LEU A 109 -3.26 0.49 -30.28
N GLN A 110 -3.01 0.42 -31.59
CA GLN A 110 -1.68 0.17 -32.12
C GLN A 110 -0.74 1.36 -31.82
N GLU A 111 -1.22 2.60 -31.95
CA GLU A 111 -0.50 3.80 -31.52
C GLU A 111 -0.05 3.70 -30.06
N LYS A 112 -0.94 3.27 -29.15
CA LYS A 112 -0.61 3.17 -27.73
C LYS A 112 0.31 1.99 -27.40
N ILE A 113 0.14 0.85 -28.08
CA ILE A 113 1.01 -0.32 -27.91
C ILE A 113 2.44 0.01 -28.32
N VAL A 114 2.64 0.64 -29.48
CA VAL A 114 3.98 0.99 -29.96
C VAL A 114 4.59 2.09 -29.08
N ALA A 115 3.82 3.10 -28.68
CA ALA A 115 4.27 4.14 -27.76
C ALA A 115 4.71 3.59 -26.40
N SER A 116 3.97 2.61 -25.84
CA SER A 116 4.33 2.00 -24.55
C SER A 116 5.59 1.12 -24.61
N CYS A 117 6.02 0.74 -25.81
CA CYS A 117 7.24 -0.02 -26.06
C CYS A 117 8.47 0.86 -26.39
N SER A 118 8.35 2.19 -26.26
CA SER A 118 9.38 3.16 -26.65
C SER A 118 10.05 3.88 -25.47
N ASN A 119 11.31 4.28 -25.64
CA ASN A 119 12.02 5.12 -24.67
C ASN A 119 11.46 6.55 -24.66
N GLU A 120 11.15 7.09 -25.84
CA GLU A 120 10.57 8.42 -26.00
C GLU A 120 9.40 8.43 -26.98
N MET A 121 8.26 8.98 -26.57
CA MET A 121 7.18 9.35 -27.48
C MET A 121 7.25 10.86 -27.77
N ILE A 122 7.49 11.19 -29.04
CA ILE A 122 7.59 12.55 -29.57
C ILE A 122 6.36 12.86 -30.41
N VAL A 123 5.62 13.89 -30.00
CA VAL A 123 4.40 14.32 -30.66
C VAL A 123 4.70 15.41 -31.67
N ILE A 124 4.12 15.31 -32.87
CA ILE A 124 4.22 16.31 -33.94
C ILE A 124 2.84 16.81 -34.35
N ALA A 125 2.63 18.12 -34.31
CA ALA A 125 1.33 18.70 -34.63
C ALA A 125 1.44 20.11 -35.20
N ASP A 126 0.36 20.59 -35.83
CA ASP A 126 0.21 22.01 -36.16
C ASP A 126 -0.40 22.80 -35.00
N PHE A 127 -0.30 24.13 -35.07
CA PHE A 127 -0.77 25.05 -34.02
C PHE A 127 -2.25 24.87 -33.60
N ASN A 128 -3.13 24.33 -34.46
CA ASN A 128 -4.54 24.12 -34.10
C ASN A 128 -4.74 22.93 -33.15
N LYS A 129 -3.70 22.14 -32.89
CA LYS A 129 -3.73 20.99 -32.00
C LYS A 129 -3.24 21.30 -30.59
N LYS A 130 -2.76 22.52 -30.37
CA LYS A 130 -2.23 22.99 -29.09
C LYS A 130 -3.35 23.69 -28.30
N SER A 131 -3.72 23.10 -27.18
CA SER A 131 -4.77 23.61 -26.29
C SER A 131 -4.22 23.82 -24.89
N LYS A 132 -4.93 24.61 -24.08
CA LYS A 132 -4.64 24.67 -22.63
C LYS A 132 -5.30 23.50 -21.92
N LYS A 133 -6.52 23.15 -22.32
CA LYS A 133 -7.27 22.00 -21.82
C LYS A 133 -7.77 21.16 -22.99
N LEU A 134 -7.84 19.84 -22.79
CA LEU A 134 -8.49 18.96 -23.76
C LEU A 134 -9.97 19.32 -23.95
N GLY A 135 -10.44 19.23 -25.19
CA GLY A 135 -11.78 19.59 -25.61
C GLY A 135 -11.90 21.02 -26.13
N GLU A 136 -10.85 21.85 -26.13
CA GLU A 136 -10.90 23.22 -26.65
C GLU A 136 -10.98 23.23 -28.19
N GLN A 137 -10.10 22.47 -28.84
CA GLN A 137 -9.96 22.40 -30.30
C GLN A 137 -10.54 21.09 -30.86
N TRP A 138 -10.54 20.01 -30.08
CA TRP A 138 -11.09 18.72 -30.51
C TRP A 138 -12.48 18.43 -29.92
N LYS A 139 -13.51 18.81 -30.67
CA LYS A 139 -14.92 18.66 -30.27
C LYS A 139 -15.55 17.31 -30.61
N LYS A 140 -14.82 16.40 -31.27
CA LYS A 140 -15.37 15.07 -31.62
C LYS A 140 -15.46 14.14 -30.41
N GLY A 141 -14.78 14.46 -29.32
CA GLY A 141 -14.74 13.64 -28.11
C GLY A 141 -13.55 12.68 -28.10
N VAL A 142 -13.34 12.04 -26.95
CA VAL A 142 -12.30 11.03 -26.73
C VAL A 142 -12.68 9.74 -27.47
N PRO A 143 -11.86 9.28 -28.43
CA PRO A 143 -12.10 8.00 -29.09
C PRO A 143 -11.86 6.84 -28.12
N ILE A 144 -12.72 5.82 -28.11
CA ILE A 144 -12.62 4.65 -27.24
C ILE A 144 -12.87 3.41 -28.11
N GLU A 145 -11.88 2.53 -28.22
CA GLU A 145 -11.99 1.27 -28.95
C GLU A 145 -12.67 0.22 -28.07
N VAL A 146 -13.76 -0.37 -28.58
CA VAL A 146 -14.61 -1.30 -27.85
C VAL A 146 -14.90 -2.54 -28.67
N VAL A 147 -15.05 -3.68 -27.99
CA VAL A 147 -15.46 -4.93 -28.63
C VAL A 147 -16.86 -4.73 -29.25
N PRO A 148 -17.12 -5.17 -30.50
CA PRO A 148 -18.38 -4.91 -31.18
C PRO A 148 -19.64 -5.34 -30.41
N LEU A 149 -19.59 -6.42 -29.63
CA LEU A 149 -20.73 -6.89 -28.82
C LEU A 149 -21.07 -5.94 -27.65
N SER A 150 -20.09 -5.19 -27.14
CA SER A 150 -20.21 -4.41 -25.88
C SER A 150 -20.53 -2.93 -26.10
N TYR A 151 -20.63 -2.44 -27.34
CA TYR A 151 -20.68 -1.00 -27.59
C TYR A 151 -21.85 -0.29 -26.88
N VAL A 152 -23.06 -0.87 -26.85
CA VAL A 152 -24.23 -0.28 -26.18
C VAL A 152 -24.04 -0.19 -24.65
N PRO A 153 -23.77 -1.29 -23.92
CA PRO A 153 -23.59 -1.20 -22.46
C PRO A 153 -22.38 -0.33 -22.07
N VAL A 154 -21.29 -0.34 -22.85
CA VAL A 154 -20.14 0.53 -22.60
C VAL A 154 -20.52 2.01 -22.79
N MET A 155 -21.22 2.34 -23.87
CA MET A 155 -21.71 3.71 -24.15
C MET A 155 -22.59 4.25 -23.01
N ASN A 156 -23.54 3.43 -22.52
CA ASN A 156 -24.39 3.81 -21.40
C ASN A 156 -23.60 3.95 -20.09
N LYS A 157 -22.61 3.08 -19.87
CA LYS A 157 -21.78 3.12 -18.65
C LYS A 157 -20.90 4.36 -18.62
N ILE A 158 -20.29 4.74 -19.74
CA ILE A 158 -19.47 5.96 -19.87
C ILE A 158 -20.32 7.19 -19.54
N THR A 159 -21.47 7.32 -20.18
CA THR A 159 -22.41 8.42 -19.94
C THR A 159 -22.87 8.48 -18.48
N THR A 160 -23.12 7.32 -17.85
CA THR A 160 -23.50 7.25 -16.42
C THR A 160 -22.37 7.69 -15.49
N LEU A 161 -21.13 7.29 -15.79
CA LEU A 161 -19.99 7.53 -14.91
C LEU A 161 -19.46 8.96 -15.00
N PHE A 162 -19.43 9.53 -16.20
CA PHE A 162 -18.73 10.79 -16.47
C PHE A 162 -19.61 11.86 -17.11
N GLY A 163 -20.90 11.60 -17.30
CA GLY A 163 -21.78 12.49 -18.04
C GLY A 163 -21.42 12.58 -19.53
N GLY A 164 -21.90 13.64 -20.18
CA GLY A 164 -21.70 13.87 -21.61
C GLY A 164 -22.46 12.88 -22.49
N THR A 165 -21.94 12.66 -23.71
CA THR A 165 -22.53 11.74 -24.68
C THR A 165 -21.45 10.86 -25.29
N ALA A 166 -21.55 9.55 -25.11
CA ALA A 166 -20.81 8.58 -25.90
C ALA A 166 -21.62 8.18 -27.14
N GLU A 167 -21.00 8.20 -28.33
CA GLU A 167 -21.67 7.91 -29.60
C GLU A 167 -20.88 6.85 -30.39
N LEU A 168 -21.57 5.91 -31.04
CA LEU A 168 -20.93 4.98 -31.98
C LEU A 168 -20.47 5.74 -33.23
N ARG A 169 -19.17 5.67 -33.55
CA ARG A 169 -18.61 6.33 -34.73
C ARG A 169 -19.03 5.62 -36.00
N MET A 170 -19.84 6.30 -36.82
CA MET A 170 -20.30 5.79 -38.12
C MET A 170 -19.25 6.00 -39.23
N ALA A 171 -19.10 5.00 -40.10
CA ALA A 171 -18.21 5.09 -41.24
C ALA A 171 -18.77 6.03 -42.32
N LYS A 172 -17.88 6.73 -43.05
CA LYS A 172 -18.28 7.70 -44.09
C LYS A 172 -18.47 7.08 -45.47
N MET A 173 -17.64 6.10 -45.83
CA MET A 173 -17.55 5.51 -47.18
C MET A 173 -18.05 4.05 -47.24
N LYS A 174 -18.70 3.57 -46.16
CA LYS A 174 -19.41 2.28 -46.11
C LYS A 174 -20.64 2.42 -45.19
N ALA A 175 -21.58 1.49 -45.31
CA ALA A 175 -22.66 1.35 -44.34
C ALA A 175 -22.15 0.78 -43.00
N GLY A 176 -22.68 1.26 -41.89
CA GLY A 176 -22.36 0.76 -40.53
C GLY A 176 -21.22 1.51 -39.83
N PRO A 177 -20.81 1.03 -38.64
CA PRO A 177 -19.78 1.67 -37.82
C PRO A 177 -18.36 1.57 -38.42
N VAL A 178 -17.49 2.47 -37.98
CA VAL A 178 -16.04 2.35 -38.18
C VAL A 178 -15.56 1.06 -37.53
N VAL A 179 -14.78 0.28 -38.28
CA VAL A 179 -14.10 -0.92 -37.80
C VAL A 179 -12.61 -0.60 -37.81
N THR A 180 -11.94 -0.77 -36.66
CA THR A 180 -10.50 -0.53 -36.51
C THR A 180 -9.69 -1.62 -37.21
N ASP A 181 -8.38 -1.40 -37.36
CA ASP A 181 -7.43 -2.42 -37.85
C ASP A 181 -7.44 -3.70 -36.99
N ASN A 182 -7.97 -3.63 -35.76
CA ASN A 182 -8.07 -4.76 -34.83
C ASN A 182 -9.49 -5.39 -34.80
N GLY A 183 -10.38 -4.98 -35.71
CA GLY A 183 -11.74 -5.53 -35.83
C GLY A 183 -12.75 -5.00 -34.80
N ASN A 184 -12.42 -3.93 -34.07
CA ASN A 184 -13.27 -3.36 -33.03
C ASN A 184 -14.05 -2.13 -33.50
N PHE A 185 -14.99 -1.65 -32.69
CA PHE A 185 -15.70 -0.40 -32.94
C PHE A 185 -15.08 0.77 -32.18
N ILE A 186 -15.35 1.99 -32.63
CA ILE A 186 -14.97 3.22 -31.92
C ILE A 186 -16.22 3.90 -31.37
N LEU A 187 -16.19 4.23 -30.08
CA LEU A 187 -17.08 5.20 -29.46
C LEU A 187 -16.37 6.56 -29.37
N ASP A 188 -17.10 7.63 -29.65
CA ASP A 188 -16.66 9.00 -29.42
C ASP A 188 -17.34 9.54 -28.17
N TRP A 189 -16.58 9.72 -27.08
CA TRP A 189 -17.12 10.29 -25.85
C TRP A 189 -16.89 11.79 -25.80
N LYS A 190 -17.96 12.55 -26.03
CA LYS A 190 -18.00 14.00 -25.85
C LYS A 190 -18.26 14.29 -24.38
N PHE A 191 -17.22 14.68 -23.67
CA PHE A 191 -17.26 14.99 -22.24
C PHE A 191 -17.78 16.43 -22.00
N PRO A 192 -18.43 16.70 -20.85
CA PRO A 192 -18.85 18.05 -20.45
C PRO A 192 -17.73 19.10 -20.45
N GLU A 193 -17.97 20.26 -21.08
CA GLU A 193 -16.93 21.31 -21.23
C GLU A 193 -16.61 22.08 -19.94
N ASN A 194 -17.52 22.09 -18.96
CA ASN A 194 -17.41 22.90 -17.74
C ASN A 194 -16.84 22.14 -16.53
N GLU A 195 -16.43 20.90 -16.73
CA GLU A 195 -15.88 20.06 -15.65
C GLU A 195 -14.36 20.03 -15.70
N GLN A 196 -13.74 19.85 -14.53
CA GLN A 196 -12.30 19.64 -14.43
C GLN A 196 -12.05 18.14 -14.32
N TYR A 197 -11.36 17.58 -15.32
CA TYR A 197 -11.03 16.17 -15.36
C TYR A 197 -9.62 15.90 -14.83
N ASN A 198 -9.49 14.86 -14.00
CA ASN A 198 -8.22 14.18 -13.83
C ASN A 198 -8.11 13.13 -14.93
N TRP A 199 -7.40 13.44 -16.02
CA TRP A 199 -7.31 12.58 -17.20
C TRP A 199 -6.69 11.21 -16.92
N GLN A 200 -5.79 11.11 -15.94
CA GLN A 200 -5.22 9.83 -15.51
C GLN A 200 -6.32 8.93 -14.92
N SER A 201 -7.11 9.46 -13.99
CA SER A 201 -8.23 8.72 -13.38
C SER A 201 -9.28 8.35 -14.43
N VAL A 202 -9.66 9.29 -15.30
CA VAL A 202 -10.62 9.03 -16.39
C VAL A 202 -10.12 7.93 -17.32
N SER A 203 -8.85 7.99 -17.77
CA SER A 203 -8.27 6.99 -18.66
C SER A 203 -8.25 5.60 -18.02
N THR A 204 -7.83 5.49 -16.76
CA THR A 204 -7.83 4.23 -16.00
C THR A 204 -9.23 3.68 -15.83
N THR A 205 -10.19 4.49 -15.39
CA THR A 205 -11.56 4.04 -15.16
C THR A 205 -12.24 3.61 -16.46
N LEU A 206 -12.05 4.35 -17.57
CA LEU A 206 -12.54 3.95 -18.90
C LEU A 206 -11.95 2.60 -19.34
N LYS A 207 -10.63 2.42 -19.19
CA LYS A 207 -9.94 1.18 -19.57
C LYS A 207 -10.42 -0.05 -18.79
N MET A 208 -10.87 0.14 -17.55
CA MET A 208 -11.37 -0.92 -16.66
C MET A 208 -12.82 -1.34 -16.93
N ILE A 209 -13.55 -0.66 -17.82
CA ILE A 209 -14.91 -1.06 -18.19
C ILE A 209 -14.82 -2.34 -19.06
N PRO A 210 -15.47 -3.46 -18.68
CA PRO A 210 -15.49 -4.66 -19.51
C PRO A 210 -16.01 -4.38 -20.92
N GLY A 211 -15.21 -4.77 -21.92
CA GLY A 211 -15.50 -4.51 -23.33
C GLY A 211 -14.84 -3.25 -23.91
N VAL A 212 -14.16 -2.42 -23.10
CA VAL A 212 -13.22 -1.40 -23.58
C VAL A 212 -11.87 -2.05 -23.87
N VAL A 213 -11.44 -1.94 -25.13
CA VAL A 213 -10.14 -2.44 -25.58
C VAL A 213 -9.06 -1.42 -25.28
N GLU A 214 -9.24 -0.14 -25.62
CA GLU A 214 -8.31 0.94 -25.30
C GLU A 214 -8.95 2.33 -25.48
N THR A 215 -8.36 3.38 -24.91
CA THR A 215 -8.82 4.77 -24.96
C THR A 215 -7.88 5.65 -25.78
N GLY A 216 -8.41 6.73 -26.33
CA GLY A 216 -7.66 7.75 -27.06
C GLY A 216 -6.93 8.73 -26.14
N LEU A 217 -6.96 8.53 -24.82
CA LEU A 217 -6.25 9.35 -23.84
C LEU A 217 -4.84 8.82 -23.63
N PHE A 218 -3.84 9.61 -24.03
CA PHE A 218 -2.43 9.32 -23.81
C PHE A 218 -1.96 10.24 -22.69
N VAL A 219 -1.99 9.72 -21.47
CA VAL A 219 -1.64 10.44 -20.24
C VAL A 219 -0.25 9.98 -19.81
N ASN A 220 0.66 10.90 -19.51
CA ASN A 220 2.02 10.60 -19.06
C ASN A 220 2.85 9.73 -20.03
N MET A 221 2.55 9.75 -21.33
CA MET A 221 3.29 8.99 -22.36
C MET A 221 4.22 9.88 -23.19
N ALA A 222 3.77 11.09 -23.55
CA ALA A 222 4.56 11.99 -24.40
C ALA A 222 5.69 12.65 -23.60
N LYS A 223 6.93 12.53 -24.12
CA LYS A 223 8.09 13.21 -23.55
C LYS A 223 8.18 14.65 -24.01
N LYS A 224 7.77 14.91 -25.25
CA LYS A 224 7.85 16.23 -25.89
C LYS A 224 6.85 16.34 -27.05
N ALA A 225 6.33 17.54 -27.28
CA ALA A 225 5.55 17.88 -28.45
C ALA A 225 6.19 19.03 -29.23
N TYR A 226 6.18 18.93 -30.56
CA TYR A 226 6.59 19.95 -31.51
C TYR A 226 5.36 20.50 -32.23
N PHE A 227 5.14 21.80 -32.12
CA PHE A 227 4.04 22.52 -32.77
C PHE A 227 4.58 23.43 -33.86
N GLY A 228 4.17 23.18 -35.10
CA GLY A 228 4.43 24.10 -36.19
C GLY A 228 3.49 25.29 -36.07
N MET A 229 4.06 26.48 -35.98
CA MET A 229 3.32 27.72 -35.77
C MET A 229 2.95 28.37 -37.09
N SER A 230 1.90 29.20 -37.07
CA SER A 230 1.40 29.91 -38.24
C SER A 230 2.42 30.91 -38.80
N ASP A 231 3.28 31.47 -37.93
CA ASP A 231 4.36 32.39 -38.28
C ASP A 231 5.61 31.73 -38.88
N GLY A 232 5.60 30.40 -39.05
CA GLY A 232 6.73 29.64 -39.59
C GLY A 232 7.80 29.28 -38.55
N THR A 233 7.51 29.42 -37.25
CA THR A 233 8.36 28.92 -36.16
C THR A 233 7.92 27.54 -35.67
N VAL A 234 8.75 26.90 -34.83
CA VAL A 234 8.37 25.67 -34.11
C VAL A 234 8.42 25.94 -32.62
N GLU A 235 7.29 25.75 -31.95
CA GLU A 235 7.22 25.77 -30.50
C GLU A 235 7.35 24.35 -29.95
N THR A 236 8.01 24.19 -28.81
CA THR A 236 8.12 22.90 -28.14
C THR A 236 7.52 22.93 -26.74
N LEU A 237 6.73 21.91 -26.42
CA LEU A 237 6.27 21.63 -25.07
C LEU A 237 7.00 20.39 -24.55
N ASN A 238 7.71 20.51 -23.43
CA ASN A 238 8.46 19.40 -22.83
C ASN A 238 7.70 18.85 -21.63
N TYR A 239 7.82 17.54 -21.40
CA TYR A 239 7.35 16.92 -20.18
C TYR A 239 8.06 17.56 -19.00
N LYS A 240 7.30 18.18 -18.11
CA LYS A 240 7.85 18.71 -16.86
C LYS A 240 8.24 17.51 -16.01
N THR A 241 9.54 17.19 -15.96
CA THR A 241 10.06 16.33 -14.90
C THR A 241 9.95 17.10 -13.60
N SER A 242 8.79 16.97 -12.96
CA SER A 242 8.70 17.06 -11.53
C SER A 242 8.89 15.64 -11.00
N PRO A 243 10.11 15.19 -10.62
CA PRO A 243 10.15 14.35 -9.44
C PRO A 243 9.70 15.27 -8.32
N SER A 244 8.42 15.24 -7.99
CA SER A 244 7.93 15.99 -6.85
C SER A 244 8.69 15.54 -5.62
N SER A 245 9.43 16.48 -5.06
CA SER A 245 9.81 16.49 -3.65
C SER A 245 8.59 16.69 -2.75
N ASN A 246 7.39 16.85 -3.31
CA ASN A 246 6.13 16.95 -2.57
C ASN A 246 5.63 15.54 -2.20
N PRO A 247 5.61 15.15 -0.91
CA PRO A 247 5.08 13.86 -0.46
C PRO A 247 3.63 13.60 -0.90
N GLU A 248 2.83 14.65 -1.11
CA GLU A 248 1.44 14.59 -1.57
C GLU A 248 1.29 14.07 -3.02
N GLU A 249 2.33 14.16 -3.84
CA GLU A 249 2.30 13.60 -5.19
C GLU A 249 2.74 12.13 -5.21
N ARG A 250 3.53 11.67 -4.22
CA ARG A 250 3.89 10.24 -4.08
C ARG A 250 2.69 9.39 -3.66
N SER A 251 1.79 9.95 -2.85
CA SER A 251 0.52 9.29 -2.50
C SER A 251 -0.46 9.19 -3.68
N GLN A 252 -0.21 9.86 -4.82
CA GLN A 252 -0.98 9.68 -6.06
C GLN A 252 -0.70 8.35 -6.76
N PHE A 253 0.41 7.67 -6.42
CA PHE A 253 0.67 6.28 -6.86
C PHE A 253 -0.12 5.25 -6.01
N LEU A 254 -0.64 5.65 -4.85
CA LEU A 254 -1.68 4.88 -4.15
C LEU A 254 -2.99 5.16 -4.89
N LEU A 255 -3.51 4.13 -5.56
CA LEU A 255 -4.54 4.25 -6.58
C LEU A 255 -5.93 4.49 -5.99
N SER A 256 -6.10 4.36 -4.66
CA SER A 256 -7.39 4.57 -4.00
C SER A 256 -7.30 5.17 -2.59
N ARG A 257 -8.37 5.88 -2.19
CA ARG A 257 -8.57 6.37 -0.81
C ARG A 257 -8.53 5.22 0.21
N ASP A 258 -9.01 4.05 -0.16
CA ASP A 258 -8.97 2.83 0.68
C ASP A 258 -7.53 2.44 1.02
N GLU A 259 -6.64 2.46 0.03
CA GLU A 259 -5.22 2.12 0.21
C GLU A 259 -4.54 3.12 1.15
N GLN A 260 -4.82 4.41 0.97
CA GLN A 260 -4.29 5.47 1.83
C GLN A 260 -4.74 5.27 3.28
N ILE A 261 -6.05 5.08 3.53
CA ILE A 261 -6.57 4.84 4.88
C ILE A 261 -5.99 3.55 5.48
N ASN A 262 -5.87 2.48 4.69
CA ASN A 262 -5.27 1.22 5.14
C ASN A 262 -3.83 1.41 5.62
N LEU A 263 -3.01 2.15 4.86
CA LEU A 263 -1.62 2.42 5.22
C LEU A 263 -1.49 3.36 6.42
N GLU A 264 -2.32 4.40 6.52
CA GLU A 264 -2.38 5.30 7.67
C GLU A 264 -2.71 4.55 8.96
N VAL A 265 -3.72 3.66 8.91
CA VAL A 265 -4.07 2.83 10.06
C VAL A 265 -2.98 1.82 10.37
N ILE A 266 -2.38 1.16 9.36
CA ILE A 266 -1.27 0.21 9.58
C ILE A 266 -0.07 0.90 10.24
N GLY A 267 0.24 2.14 9.86
CA GLY A 267 1.31 2.94 10.42
C GLY A 267 1.04 3.48 11.83
N ALA A 268 -0.21 3.48 12.29
CA ALA A 268 -0.62 4.03 13.59
C ALA A 268 -0.41 3.06 14.77
N LEU A 269 0.76 2.43 14.82
CA LEU A 269 1.22 1.57 15.91
C LEU A 269 2.30 2.28 16.75
N PRO A 270 2.34 2.04 18.07
CA PRO A 270 3.32 2.67 18.94
C PRO A 270 4.75 2.20 18.64
N ASN A 271 5.73 3.02 19.01
CA ASN A 271 7.17 2.73 18.94
C ASN A 271 7.66 2.27 17.56
N GLU A 272 7.08 2.79 16.48
CA GLU A 272 7.42 2.42 15.10
C GLU A 272 7.35 0.89 14.85
N ALA A 273 6.35 0.22 15.44
CA ALA A 273 6.19 -1.24 15.39
C ALA A 273 6.28 -1.83 13.97
N ILE A 274 5.81 -1.07 12.98
CA ILE A 274 5.96 -1.37 11.56
C ILE A 274 6.80 -0.25 10.94
N SER A 275 8.05 -0.57 10.59
CA SER A 275 8.99 0.37 9.99
C SER A 275 9.04 0.30 8.46
N MET A 276 8.47 -0.75 7.86
CA MET A 276 8.48 -0.97 6.42
C MET A 276 7.24 -1.74 5.96
N ILE A 277 6.67 -1.32 4.83
CA ILE A 277 5.63 -2.05 4.10
C ILE A 277 6.15 -2.30 2.69
N ARG A 278 6.20 -3.57 2.28
CA ARG A 278 6.61 -3.97 0.93
C ARG A 278 5.39 -3.98 0.01
N ILE A 279 5.54 -3.44 -1.20
CA ILE A 279 4.51 -3.47 -2.26
C ILE A 279 5.13 -4.18 -3.47
N HIS A 280 4.62 -5.36 -3.84
CA HIS A 280 5.20 -6.22 -4.90
C HIS A 280 5.23 -5.62 -6.32
N TRP A 281 4.58 -4.48 -6.55
CA TRP A 281 4.58 -3.79 -7.86
C TRP A 281 5.75 -2.81 -8.03
N LEU A 282 6.49 -2.51 -6.96
CA LEU A 282 7.67 -1.65 -6.98
C LEU A 282 8.89 -2.51 -6.60
N MET A 283 9.59 -3.00 -7.62
CA MET A 283 10.94 -3.59 -7.67
C MET A 283 11.57 -4.03 -6.33
N ASP A 284 11.86 -5.34 -6.24
CA ASP A 284 12.79 -6.03 -5.35
C ASP A 284 13.63 -5.15 -4.41
N LEU A 285 13.25 -5.10 -3.12
CA LEU A 285 14.05 -4.68 -1.95
C LEU A 285 15.19 -3.68 -2.22
N LEU A 286 14.88 -2.55 -2.88
CA LEU A 286 15.76 -1.39 -2.92
C LEU A 286 15.39 -0.47 -1.76
N LYS A 287 16.23 -0.41 -0.73
CA LYS A 287 16.16 0.68 0.25
C LYS A 287 16.71 1.95 -0.41
N VAL A 288 15.81 2.79 -0.93
CA VAL A 288 16.19 4.09 -1.51
C VAL A 288 16.29 5.11 -0.38
N SER A 289 17.52 5.50 -0.04
CA SER A 289 17.76 6.75 0.69
C SER A 289 17.96 7.89 -0.32
N GLU A 290 17.83 9.15 0.12
CA GLU A 290 18.13 10.34 -0.70
C GLU A 290 19.58 10.39 -1.25
N SER A 291 20.42 9.39 -0.94
CA SER A 291 21.82 9.27 -1.37
C SER A 291 22.15 8.03 -2.25
N GLY A 292 21.15 7.22 -2.65
CA GLY A 292 21.35 5.99 -3.44
C GLY A 292 20.92 4.72 -2.71
N VAL A 293 20.99 3.58 -3.42
CA VAL A 293 20.67 2.24 -2.90
C VAL A 293 21.75 1.83 -1.89
N SER A 294 21.39 1.73 -0.61
CA SER A 294 22.37 1.45 0.45
C SER A 294 22.47 -0.04 0.83
N SER A 295 21.52 -0.88 0.40
CA SER A 295 21.50 -2.32 0.71
C SER A 295 20.71 -3.09 -0.35
N LEU A 296 21.27 -4.20 -0.85
CA LEU A 296 20.67 -5.12 -1.81
C LEU A 296 20.37 -6.48 -1.14
N ALA A 297 19.11 -6.89 -1.19
CA ALA A 297 18.64 -8.16 -0.65
C ALA A 297 17.97 -9.01 -1.75
N ALA A 298 18.38 -10.27 -1.89
CA ALA A 298 17.97 -11.15 -2.99
C ALA A 298 18.19 -12.63 -2.62
N PRO A 299 17.63 -13.60 -3.35
CA PRO A 299 16.70 -13.48 -4.49
C PRO A 299 15.21 -13.50 -4.12
N ALA A 300 14.83 -13.51 -2.84
CA ALA A 300 13.43 -13.66 -2.42
C ALA A 300 12.77 -14.93 -3.00
N GLY A 301 13.54 -16.02 -3.04
CA GLY A 301 13.16 -17.27 -3.71
C GLY A 301 12.52 -18.31 -2.79
N LEU A 302 11.77 -19.26 -3.36
CA LEU A 302 11.28 -20.43 -2.63
C LEU A 302 12.36 -21.50 -2.37
N PHE A 303 13.51 -21.46 -3.05
CA PHE A 303 14.62 -22.42 -2.89
C PHE A 303 14.18 -23.88 -2.72
N ARG A 304 13.38 -24.41 -3.65
CA ARG A 304 13.05 -25.86 -3.64
C ARG A 304 14.25 -26.66 -4.15
N ASP A 305 14.37 -27.91 -3.68
CA ASP A 305 15.51 -28.79 -4.00
C ASP A 305 15.67 -29.07 -5.49
N ASN A 306 14.58 -29.02 -6.25
CA ASN A 306 14.65 -29.12 -7.71
C ASN A 306 15.27 -27.85 -8.30
N ARG A 307 16.61 -27.86 -8.39
CA ARG A 307 17.41 -26.74 -8.91
C ARG A 307 17.07 -26.36 -10.35
N LYS A 308 16.54 -27.29 -11.16
CA LYS A 308 16.10 -26.97 -12.53
C LYS A 308 14.89 -26.05 -12.55
N VAL A 309 14.02 -26.13 -11.53
CA VAL A 309 12.81 -25.30 -11.40
C VAL A 309 13.14 -23.95 -10.75
N HIS A 310 14.10 -23.92 -9.81
CA HIS A 310 14.53 -22.71 -9.11
C HIS A 310 15.95 -22.28 -9.51
N SER A 311 16.24 -22.32 -10.82
CA SER A 311 17.58 -22.06 -11.35
C SER A 311 18.08 -20.65 -11.08
N LEU A 312 17.19 -19.65 -11.06
CA LEU A 312 17.56 -18.27 -10.73
C LEU A 312 17.94 -18.09 -9.26
N CYS A 313 17.17 -18.70 -8.33
CA CYS A 313 17.44 -18.57 -6.90
C CYS A 313 18.79 -19.20 -6.54
N TRP A 314 19.00 -20.44 -7.00
CA TRP A 314 20.26 -21.16 -6.75
C TRP A 314 21.41 -20.60 -7.56
N GLY A 315 21.17 -20.21 -8.81
CA GLY A 315 22.17 -19.64 -9.71
C GLY A 315 22.70 -18.30 -9.23
N LEU A 316 21.87 -17.45 -8.60
CA LEU A 316 22.36 -16.22 -7.98
C LEU A 316 23.35 -16.52 -6.84
N LEU A 317 23.02 -17.46 -5.95
CA LEU A 317 23.93 -17.83 -4.85
C LEU A 317 25.21 -18.48 -5.38
N GLU A 318 25.11 -19.33 -6.41
CA GLU A 318 26.28 -19.93 -7.07
C GLU A 318 27.17 -18.87 -7.71
N TYR A 319 26.57 -17.91 -8.43
CA TYR A 319 27.29 -16.79 -9.02
C TYR A 319 27.98 -15.94 -7.96
N CYS A 320 27.27 -15.50 -6.92
CA CYS A 320 27.81 -14.67 -5.85
C CYS A 320 28.82 -15.41 -4.97
N ASN A 321 28.77 -16.74 -4.93
CA ASN A 321 29.79 -17.55 -4.27
C ASN A 321 31.07 -17.67 -5.11
N LEU A 322 30.99 -17.59 -6.44
CA LEU A 322 32.14 -17.70 -7.35
C LEU A 322 32.72 -16.34 -7.78
N ASN A 323 31.96 -15.25 -7.66
CA ASN A 323 32.30 -13.93 -8.17
C ASN A 323 32.04 -12.84 -7.12
N PRO A 324 32.73 -11.68 -7.19
CA PRO A 324 32.38 -10.52 -6.38
C PRO A 324 30.92 -10.13 -6.61
N CYS A 325 30.15 -10.05 -5.52
CA CYS A 325 28.72 -9.76 -5.57
C CYS A 325 28.36 -8.87 -4.37
N ASN A 326 27.73 -7.73 -4.63
CA ASN A 326 27.33 -6.75 -3.60
C ASN A 326 26.01 -7.14 -2.92
N LEU A 327 25.85 -8.42 -2.57
CA LEU A 327 24.66 -8.91 -1.87
C LEU A 327 24.81 -8.64 -0.37
N ASN A 328 23.94 -7.79 0.18
CA ASN A 328 23.95 -7.43 1.60
C ASN A 328 23.14 -8.40 2.47
N MET A 329 22.13 -9.07 1.91
CA MET A 329 21.29 -10.02 2.64
C MET A 329 20.76 -11.11 1.70
N ILE A 330 20.71 -12.35 2.17
CA ILE A 330 20.07 -13.46 1.46
C ILE A 330 18.62 -13.57 1.91
N THR A 331 17.68 -13.27 1.03
CA THR A 331 16.25 -13.37 1.32
C THR A 331 15.59 -14.57 0.66
N PHE A 332 14.61 -15.16 1.35
CA PHE A 332 13.88 -16.34 0.90
C PHE A 332 12.44 -16.36 1.41
N HIS A 333 11.61 -17.18 0.78
CA HIS A 333 10.22 -17.40 1.19
C HIS A 333 10.06 -18.82 1.77
N ARG A 334 9.83 -18.92 3.08
CA ARG A 334 9.46 -20.18 3.75
C ARG A 334 8.16 -19.99 4.53
N LYS A 335 7.19 -20.86 4.25
CA LYS A 335 5.83 -20.81 4.79
C LYS A 335 5.50 -22.14 5.48
N GLY A 336 4.57 -22.08 6.43
CA GLY A 336 4.37 -23.16 7.42
C GLY A 336 3.38 -24.26 7.05
N GLY A 337 2.70 -24.19 5.91
CA GLY A 337 1.74 -25.22 5.52
C GLY A 337 0.64 -25.49 6.57
N GLU A 338 0.16 -24.45 7.26
CA GLU A 338 -0.79 -24.49 8.40
C GLU A 338 -0.18 -24.81 9.77
N VAL A 339 1.13 -25.03 9.84
CA VAL A 339 1.88 -25.30 11.06
C VAL A 339 2.92 -24.20 11.28
N GLY A 340 2.82 -23.44 12.37
CA GLY A 340 3.73 -22.33 12.67
C GLY A 340 5.20 -22.77 12.76
N SER A 341 5.46 -23.90 13.41
CA SER A 341 6.81 -24.44 13.61
C SER A 341 7.53 -24.81 12.30
N GLN A 342 6.79 -25.14 11.24
CA GLN A 342 7.37 -25.44 9.93
C GLN A 342 7.96 -24.21 9.24
N VAL A 343 7.50 -22.99 9.56
CA VAL A 343 8.12 -21.75 9.07
C VAL A 343 9.56 -21.66 9.57
N VAL A 344 9.76 -21.91 10.86
CA VAL A 344 11.06 -21.83 11.54
C VAL A 344 11.97 -22.96 11.05
N GLN A 345 11.47 -24.20 11.06
CA GLN A 345 12.25 -25.38 10.67
C GLN A 345 12.68 -25.32 9.19
N GLY A 346 11.77 -24.97 8.28
CA GLY A 346 12.10 -24.86 6.86
C GLY A 346 13.09 -23.72 6.55
N GLY A 347 13.11 -22.67 7.37
CA GLY A 347 14.14 -21.63 7.32
C GLY A 347 15.49 -22.14 7.80
N LEU A 348 15.55 -22.81 8.95
CA LEU A 348 16.77 -23.40 9.49
C LEU A 348 17.43 -24.40 8.54
N GLU A 349 16.63 -25.28 7.93
CA GLU A 349 17.10 -26.28 6.96
C GLU A 349 17.75 -25.61 5.75
N LEU A 350 17.08 -24.59 5.19
CA LEU A 350 17.60 -23.85 4.04
C LEU A 350 18.89 -23.09 4.39
N ILE A 351 18.90 -22.36 5.51
CA ILE A 351 20.08 -21.61 5.96
C ILE A 351 21.26 -22.55 6.20
N SER A 352 21.03 -23.67 6.89
CA SER A 352 22.06 -24.67 7.14
C SER A 352 22.63 -25.25 5.85
N HIS A 353 21.77 -25.51 4.85
CA HIS A 353 22.20 -25.92 3.52
C HIS A 353 23.06 -24.85 2.85
N ILE A 354 22.66 -23.59 2.88
CA ILE A 354 23.40 -22.49 2.26
C ILE A 354 24.78 -22.31 2.93
N MET A 355 24.82 -22.21 4.26
CA MET A 355 26.07 -22.03 5.01
C MET A 355 27.08 -23.18 4.82
N SER A 356 26.57 -24.39 4.56
CA SER A 356 27.42 -25.57 4.32
C SER A 356 27.99 -25.60 2.90
N ASN A 357 27.24 -25.13 1.90
CA ASN A 357 27.59 -25.29 0.48
C ASN A 357 28.20 -24.03 -0.17
N TYR A 358 27.96 -22.82 0.37
CA TYR A 358 28.41 -21.56 -0.22
C TYR A 358 29.33 -20.81 0.76
N GLN A 359 30.61 -21.22 0.80
CA GLN A 359 31.59 -20.72 1.77
C GLN A 359 31.84 -19.22 1.67
N ASN A 360 31.81 -18.64 0.47
CA ASN A 360 32.07 -17.21 0.25
C ASN A 360 30.87 -16.32 0.60
N LEU A 361 29.72 -16.92 0.92
CA LEU A 361 28.52 -16.21 1.39
C LEU A 361 28.39 -16.25 2.93
N LYS A 362 29.34 -16.87 3.64
CA LYS A 362 29.34 -16.89 5.10
C LYS A 362 29.44 -15.48 5.66
N GLY A 363 28.60 -15.19 6.66
CA GLY A 363 28.53 -13.88 7.31
C GLY A 363 27.54 -12.91 6.67
N ILE A 364 27.00 -13.22 5.49
CA ILE A 364 25.88 -12.46 4.92
C ILE A 364 24.62 -12.79 5.74
N PRO A 365 23.86 -11.78 6.21
CA PRO A 365 22.64 -12.02 6.96
C PRO A 365 21.53 -12.63 6.11
N PHE A 366 20.58 -13.28 6.78
CA PHE A 366 19.41 -13.92 6.19
C PHE A 366 18.12 -13.17 6.52
N GLY A 367 17.14 -13.27 5.62
CA GLY A 367 15.78 -12.79 5.85
C GLY A 367 14.72 -13.71 5.26
N ASN A 368 13.62 -13.91 5.99
CA ASN A 368 12.40 -14.51 5.46
C ASN A 368 11.36 -13.40 5.21
N ASP A 369 11.33 -12.88 3.99
CA ASP A 369 10.52 -11.74 3.59
C ASP A 369 9.06 -12.11 3.24
N GLU A 370 8.70 -13.40 3.33
CA GLU A 370 7.31 -13.90 3.32
C GLU A 370 7.13 -15.10 4.28
N GLY A 371 7.38 -14.87 5.57
CA GLY A 371 7.37 -15.89 6.65
C GLY A 371 5.99 -16.31 7.15
N ASP A 372 5.05 -16.52 6.25
CA ASP A 372 3.65 -16.75 6.59
C ASP A 372 3.34 -18.20 7.03
N VAL A 373 2.43 -18.37 7.99
CA VAL A 373 1.97 -19.71 8.42
C VAL A 373 1.32 -20.51 7.29
N GLN A 374 0.57 -19.85 6.40
CA GLN A 374 -0.13 -20.51 5.29
C GLN A 374 -0.10 -19.66 4.02
N THR A 375 0.09 -20.32 2.88
CA THR A 375 0.11 -19.71 1.53
C THR A 375 -1.27 -19.18 1.11
N GLY A 376 -1.30 -18.32 0.09
CA GLY A 376 -2.54 -17.79 -0.50
C GLY A 376 -3.27 -16.83 0.44
N TRP A 377 -2.89 -15.56 0.42
CA TRP A 377 -3.45 -14.54 1.31
C TRP A 377 -4.97 -14.35 1.13
N ILE A 378 -5.48 -14.52 -0.10
CA ILE A 378 -6.89 -14.36 -0.47
C ILE A 378 -7.80 -15.51 0.02
N LYS A 379 -7.21 -16.68 0.35
CA LYS A 379 -7.97 -17.86 0.80
C LYS A 379 -8.69 -17.54 2.12
N PRO A 380 -10.03 -17.69 2.20
CA PRO A 380 -10.74 -17.46 3.45
C PRO A 380 -10.46 -18.59 4.43
N LEU A 381 -9.92 -18.26 5.61
CA LEU A 381 -9.68 -19.17 6.72
C LEU A 381 -10.08 -18.49 8.03
N ASP A 382 -10.94 -19.12 8.82
CA ASP A 382 -11.52 -18.50 10.03
C ASP A 382 -10.45 -18.03 11.04
N TRP A 383 -9.39 -18.81 11.21
CA TRP A 383 -8.31 -18.49 12.13
C TRP A 383 -7.56 -17.20 11.77
N ARG A 384 -7.61 -16.75 10.50
CA ARG A 384 -7.04 -15.46 10.07
C ARG A 384 -7.82 -14.26 10.59
N GLY A 385 -9.07 -14.45 10.99
CA GLY A 385 -9.95 -13.41 11.53
C GLY A 385 -9.80 -13.16 13.02
N ASP A 386 -9.15 -14.07 13.75
CA ASP A 386 -9.17 -14.08 15.22
C ASP A 386 -7.78 -14.22 15.87
N VAL A 387 -7.73 -14.43 17.19
CA VAL A 387 -6.49 -14.47 17.98
C VAL A 387 -5.59 -15.65 17.63
N ARG A 388 -6.09 -16.71 16.97
CA ARG A 388 -5.25 -17.83 16.51
C ARG A 388 -4.14 -17.32 15.60
N TYR A 389 -4.47 -16.46 14.62
CA TYR A 389 -3.45 -15.91 13.74
C TYR A 389 -2.45 -15.02 14.48
N ALA A 390 -2.94 -14.15 15.37
CA ALA A 390 -2.10 -13.27 16.18
C ALA A 390 -1.08 -14.07 17.02
N ALA A 391 -1.56 -15.11 17.69
CA ALA A 391 -0.77 -16.01 18.51
C ALA A 391 0.26 -16.79 17.68
N LEU A 392 -0.12 -17.34 16.53
CA LEU A 392 0.79 -18.05 15.65
C LEU A 392 1.90 -17.16 15.09
N VAL A 393 1.58 -15.91 14.71
CA VAL A 393 2.60 -14.94 14.26
C VAL A 393 3.63 -14.69 15.36
N ILE A 394 3.19 -14.45 16.59
CA ILE A 394 4.10 -14.27 17.74
C ILE A 394 4.91 -15.54 18.01
N GLN A 395 4.28 -16.72 17.96
CA GLN A 395 4.96 -18.00 18.15
C GLN A 395 6.07 -18.21 17.10
N VAL A 396 5.80 -17.89 15.83
CA VAL A 396 6.80 -17.93 14.74
C VAL A 396 7.95 -16.96 15.01
N ILE A 397 7.67 -15.73 15.44
CA ILE A 397 8.71 -14.74 15.81
C ILE A 397 9.58 -15.27 16.96
N ILE A 398 8.96 -15.78 18.02
CA ILE A 398 9.68 -16.36 19.17
C ILE A 398 10.55 -17.54 18.71
N GLY A 399 10.05 -18.38 17.80
CA GLY A 399 10.80 -19.50 17.23
C GLY A 399 12.03 -19.06 16.44
N HIS A 400 11.93 -18.02 15.61
CA HIS A 400 13.10 -17.48 14.89
C HIS A 400 14.13 -16.92 15.88
N ILE A 401 13.70 -16.14 16.88
CA ILE A 401 14.61 -15.60 17.89
C ILE A 401 15.28 -16.73 18.68
N LYS A 402 14.50 -17.71 19.16
CA LYS A 402 15.04 -18.82 19.96
C LYS A 402 16.00 -19.68 19.15
N GLU A 403 15.56 -20.17 18.01
CA GLU A 403 16.28 -21.22 17.28
C GLU A 403 17.40 -20.68 16.41
N MET A 404 17.23 -19.50 15.80
CA MET A 404 18.22 -18.91 14.90
C MET A 404 19.19 -18.01 15.65
N LEU A 405 18.69 -17.03 16.40
CA LEU A 405 19.54 -16.03 17.06
C LEU A 405 20.17 -16.58 18.34
N VAL A 406 19.36 -17.08 19.28
CA VAL A 406 19.84 -17.45 20.62
C VAL A 406 20.54 -18.82 20.64
N SER A 407 19.97 -19.83 19.98
CA SER A 407 20.51 -21.20 20.04
C SER A 407 21.67 -21.45 19.07
N ARG A 408 21.73 -20.73 17.93
CA ARG A 408 22.65 -21.05 16.82
C ARG A 408 23.50 -19.87 16.33
N ASP A 409 23.28 -18.66 16.82
CA ASP A 409 24.01 -17.46 16.41
C ASP A 409 24.00 -17.24 14.88
N ILE A 410 22.86 -17.55 14.25
CA ILE A 410 22.65 -17.32 12.82
C ILE A 410 22.42 -15.82 12.61
N PRO A 411 23.11 -15.16 11.66
CA PRO A 411 22.88 -13.75 11.35
C PRO A 411 21.53 -13.59 10.62
N PHE A 412 20.43 -13.55 11.36
CA PHE A 412 19.07 -13.41 10.82
C PHE A 412 18.51 -12.03 11.17
N GLU A 413 18.15 -11.23 10.17
CA GLU A 413 17.84 -9.80 10.37
C GLU A 413 16.40 -9.42 10.00
N LEU A 414 15.71 -10.21 9.18
CA LEU A 414 14.40 -9.84 8.65
C LEU A 414 13.41 -11.01 8.70
N LEU A 415 12.28 -10.80 9.35
CA LEU A 415 11.08 -11.64 9.22
C LEU A 415 9.90 -10.74 8.85
N SER A 416 9.29 -10.98 7.70
CA SER A 416 8.11 -10.23 7.25
C SER A 416 6.91 -11.16 7.13
N ASN A 417 5.77 -10.71 7.66
CA ASN A 417 4.47 -11.32 7.40
C ASN A 417 3.80 -10.53 6.28
N ASP A 418 3.42 -11.22 5.21
CA ASP A 418 2.86 -10.58 4.02
C ASP A 418 1.33 -10.45 4.19
N ASN A 419 0.92 -9.48 5.01
CA ASN A 419 -0.46 -9.34 5.49
C ASN A 419 -0.98 -7.88 5.48
N ALA A 420 -0.31 -6.96 4.80
CA ALA A 420 -0.79 -5.58 4.62
C ALA A 420 -1.89 -5.44 3.54
N PHE A 421 -2.31 -6.55 2.92
CA PHE A 421 -3.38 -6.57 1.94
C PHE A 421 -4.71 -6.01 2.48
N MET A 422 -5.54 -5.49 1.59
CA MET A 422 -6.94 -5.15 1.89
C MET A 422 -7.84 -6.37 1.64
N SER A 423 -8.77 -6.61 2.56
CA SER A 423 -9.74 -7.69 2.39
C SER A 423 -10.81 -7.35 1.34
N PHE A 424 -11.40 -8.38 0.74
CA PHE A 424 -12.49 -8.30 -0.22
C PHE A 424 -13.75 -9.01 0.30
N SER A 425 -14.92 -8.45 -0.04
CA SER A 425 -16.20 -9.10 0.18
C SER A 425 -16.26 -10.46 -0.54
N PRO A 426 -16.92 -11.49 0.02
CA PRO A 426 -17.61 -11.51 1.32
C PRO A 426 -16.71 -11.91 2.50
N HIS A 427 -15.38 -11.91 2.33
CA HIS A 427 -14.41 -12.45 3.28
C HIS A 427 -13.65 -11.36 4.03
N TYR A 428 -14.39 -10.53 4.78
CA TYR A 428 -13.86 -9.35 5.45
C TYR A 428 -12.77 -9.64 6.48
N PHE A 429 -12.95 -10.69 7.29
CA PHE A 429 -12.01 -11.04 8.37
C PHE A 429 -11.10 -12.22 8.04
N THR A 430 -11.54 -13.14 7.18
CA THR A 430 -10.93 -14.46 7.02
C THR A 430 -9.79 -14.50 5.99
N GLN A 431 -9.48 -13.38 5.35
CA GLN A 431 -8.29 -13.22 4.50
C GLN A 431 -7.07 -12.83 5.35
N ARG A 432 -5.86 -13.02 4.80
CA ARG A 432 -4.60 -12.72 5.51
C ARG A 432 -4.28 -11.23 5.43
N THR A 433 -4.95 -10.47 6.28
CA THR A 433 -4.86 -9.01 6.37
C THR A 433 -4.62 -8.55 7.81
N LEU A 434 -4.04 -7.38 8.02
CA LEU A 434 -3.95 -6.71 9.33
C LEU A 434 -5.30 -6.09 9.73
N LEU A 435 -6.04 -5.58 8.76
CA LEU A 435 -7.33 -4.90 8.95
C LEU A 435 -8.44 -5.63 8.19
N ALA A 436 -9.67 -5.56 8.71
CA ALA A 436 -10.87 -5.98 7.99
C ALA A 436 -11.52 -4.75 7.34
N ARG A 437 -11.60 -4.76 6.00
CA ARG A 437 -12.16 -3.68 5.19
C ARG A 437 -13.62 -3.95 4.85
N PHE A 438 -14.51 -3.01 5.16
CA PHE A 438 -15.92 -3.02 4.79
C PHE A 438 -16.23 -1.85 3.84
N GLN A 439 -16.75 -2.15 2.65
CA GLN A 439 -17.19 -1.16 1.68
C GLN A 439 -18.70 -0.91 1.86
N ILE A 440 -19.06 0.17 2.54
CA ILE A 440 -20.43 0.48 2.97
C ILE A 440 -21.19 1.14 1.82
N ASN A 441 -21.55 0.33 0.82
CA ASN A 441 -22.13 0.78 -0.44
C ASN A 441 -23.61 1.21 -0.34
N ASN A 442 -24.27 0.94 0.79
CA ASN A 442 -25.65 1.35 1.07
C ASN A 442 -25.76 2.77 1.69
N THR A 443 -24.69 3.56 1.65
CA THR A 443 -24.66 4.97 2.08
C THR A 443 -24.43 5.90 0.90
N SER A 444 -24.74 7.19 1.06
CA SER A 444 -24.52 8.22 0.04
C SER A 444 -23.73 9.39 0.65
N PRO A 445 -22.49 9.65 0.21
CA PRO A 445 -21.71 8.80 -0.70
C PRO A 445 -21.34 7.45 -0.04
N PRO A 446 -21.06 6.40 -0.83
CA PRO A 446 -20.44 5.18 -0.30
C PRO A 446 -19.13 5.52 0.42
N HIS A 447 -18.83 4.78 1.49
CA HIS A 447 -17.61 4.97 2.25
C HIS A 447 -17.02 3.63 2.70
N VAL A 448 -15.82 3.66 3.26
CA VAL A 448 -15.09 2.47 3.70
C VAL A 448 -14.77 2.54 5.18
N GLN A 449 -14.88 1.40 5.84
CA GLN A 449 -14.61 1.22 7.26
C GLN A 449 -13.52 0.16 7.41
N PHE A 450 -12.51 0.44 8.23
CA PHE A 450 -11.49 -0.53 8.62
C PHE A 450 -11.63 -0.89 10.09
N PHE A 451 -11.46 -2.17 10.40
CA PHE A 451 -11.42 -2.69 11.77
C PHE A 451 -10.11 -3.40 12.04
N LYS A 452 -9.52 -3.14 13.22
CA LYS A 452 -8.25 -3.74 13.67
C LYS A 452 -8.47 -5.22 13.96
N LYS A 453 -7.81 -6.10 13.21
CA LYS A 453 -7.86 -7.55 13.52
C LYS A 453 -6.90 -7.86 14.67
N PRO A 454 -7.06 -8.99 15.38
CA PRO A 454 -6.21 -9.30 16.52
C PRO A 454 -4.71 -9.39 16.19
N VAL A 455 -4.36 -9.79 14.96
CA VAL A 455 -2.95 -9.78 14.50
C VAL A 455 -2.35 -8.38 14.46
N TYR A 456 -3.12 -7.34 14.14
CA TYR A 456 -2.69 -5.94 14.23
C TYR A 456 -2.45 -5.55 15.70
N SER A 457 -3.36 -5.94 16.61
CA SER A 457 -3.18 -5.71 18.04
C SER A 457 -1.93 -6.40 18.60
N ALA A 458 -1.60 -7.60 18.10
CA ALA A 458 -0.37 -8.30 18.46
C ALA A 458 0.89 -7.54 18.04
N MET A 459 0.89 -6.83 16.91
CA MET A 459 2.03 -5.99 16.50
C MET A 459 2.26 -4.84 17.50
N ALA A 460 1.19 -4.24 18.04
CA ALA A 460 1.32 -3.25 19.11
C ALA A 460 1.96 -3.85 20.38
N LEU A 461 1.60 -5.09 20.77
CA LEU A 461 2.21 -5.76 21.93
C LEU A 461 3.69 -6.12 21.69
N LEU A 462 4.04 -6.53 20.47
CA LEU A 462 5.43 -6.78 20.07
C LEU A 462 6.29 -5.51 20.13
N SER A 463 5.71 -4.36 19.79
CA SER A 463 6.41 -3.06 19.85
C SER A 463 6.90 -2.70 21.26
N LEU A 464 6.29 -3.29 22.30
CA LEU A 464 6.66 -3.06 23.69
C LEU A 464 7.91 -3.82 24.10
N LEU A 465 8.42 -4.75 23.28
CA LEU A 465 9.64 -5.49 23.59
C LEU A 465 10.87 -4.57 23.63
N GLY A 466 11.69 -4.74 24.68
CA GLY A 466 13.02 -4.15 24.79
C GLY A 466 14.04 -4.72 23.80
N GLN A 467 15.23 -4.10 23.77
CA GLN A 467 16.27 -4.34 22.76
C GLN A 467 17.10 -5.60 23.00
N GLU A 468 17.20 -6.08 24.25
CA GLU A 468 18.05 -7.23 24.60
C GLU A 468 17.21 -8.42 25.05
N VAL A 469 17.43 -9.59 24.47
CA VAL A 469 16.79 -10.84 24.93
C VAL A 469 17.41 -11.28 26.27
N LYS A 470 16.58 -11.51 27.28
CA LYS A 470 16.98 -11.96 28.63
C LYS A 470 16.66 -13.43 28.87
N ASP A 471 15.53 -13.89 28.33
CA ASP A 471 15.09 -15.27 28.40
C ASP A 471 14.14 -15.55 27.24
N VAL A 472 14.08 -16.80 26.78
CA VAL A 472 13.20 -17.18 25.69
C VAL A 472 12.91 -18.68 25.73
N LEU A 473 11.63 -19.03 25.65
CA LEU A 473 11.15 -20.40 25.52
C LEU A 473 10.34 -20.54 24.25
N TYR A 474 10.69 -21.54 23.44
CA TYR A 474 9.93 -21.91 22.26
C TYR A 474 9.42 -23.34 22.44
N ASN A 475 8.10 -23.47 22.55
CA ASN A 475 7.42 -24.75 22.66
C ASN A 475 6.15 -24.70 21.79
N PRO A 476 6.24 -25.14 20.52
CA PRO A 476 5.12 -25.12 19.57
C PRO A 476 4.16 -26.33 19.70
N GLY A 477 4.27 -27.18 20.72
CA GLY A 477 3.40 -28.37 20.82
C GLY A 477 1.89 -28.08 21.01
N GLU A 478 1.10 -29.15 21.14
CA GLU A 478 -0.38 -29.12 21.21
C GLU A 478 -0.97 -28.23 22.33
N LYS A 479 -0.20 -28.01 23.42
CA LYS A 479 -0.49 -27.02 24.48
C LYS A 479 0.73 -26.13 24.72
N GLY A 480 1.33 -25.72 23.63
CA GLY A 480 2.58 -24.97 23.59
C GLY A 480 2.46 -23.63 24.31
N PHE A 481 3.35 -23.41 25.27
CA PHE A 481 3.58 -22.10 25.84
C PHE A 481 4.95 -21.61 25.37
N SER A 482 4.94 -20.57 24.55
CA SER A 482 6.16 -19.91 24.08
C SER A 482 6.21 -18.50 24.65
N TYR A 483 7.39 -18.02 25.03
CA TYR A 483 7.55 -16.66 25.52
C TYR A 483 8.93 -16.10 25.18
N ILE A 484 9.01 -14.78 25.21
CA ILE A 484 10.24 -14.01 25.17
C ILE A 484 10.23 -12.98 26.29
N VAL A 485 11.36 -12.85 26.96
CA VAL A 485 11.66 -11.80 27.92
C VAL A 485 12.76 -10.95 27.33
N THR A 486 12.52 -9.66 27.25
CA THR A 486 13.51 -8.69 26.81
C THR A 486 13.68 -7.59 27.84
N GLY A 487 14.80 -6.87 27.76
CA GLY A 487 15.12 -5.76 28.63
C GLY A 487 15.82 -4.64 27.89
N SER A 488 15.87 -3.49 28.54
CA SER A 488 16.55 -2.26 28.12
C SER A 488 17.07 -1.52 29.35
N GLU A 489 17.72 -0.36 29.15
CA GLU A 489 18.24 0.46 30.24
C GLU A 489 17.20 0.92 31.27
N GLN A 490 15.90 0.95 30.92
CA GLN A 490 14.84 1.49 31.80
C GLN A 490 13.58 0.63 31.89
N HIS A 491 13.50 -0.46 31.13
CA HIS A 491 12.28 -1.25 31.00
C HIS A 491 12.60 -2.73 30.75
N ASP A 492 11.82 -3.60 31.38
CA ASP A 492 11.80 -5.04 31.15
C ASP A 492 10.43 -5.44 30.61
N SER A 493 10.40 -6.31 29.61
CA SER A 493 9.17 -6.79 28.97
C SER A 493 9.14 -8.30 28.88
N PHE A 494 7.94 -8.84 29.04
CA PHE A 494 7.60 -10.22 28.80
C PHE A 494 6.48 -10.27 27.77
N LEU A 495 6.60 -11.14 26.78
CA LEU A 495 5.55 -11.48 25.83
C LEU A 495 5.45 -13.00 25.73
N GLY A 496 4.29 -13.55 26.04
CA GLY A 496 3.99 -14.97 25.99
C GLY A 496 2.77 -15.25 25.14
N VAL A 497 2.73 -16.47 24.59
CA VAL A 497 1.62 -16.97 23.79
C VAL A 497 1.26 -18.38 24.23
N VAL A 498 -0.04 -18.62 24.34
CA VAL A 498 -0.63 -19.93 24.57
C VAL A 498 -1.43 -20.30 23.33
N VAL A 499 -0.90 -21.20 22.52
CA VAL A 499 -1.52 -21.64 21.25
C VAL A 499 -0.92 -22.96 20.81
N ASN A 500 -1.71 -23.80 20.12
CA ASN A 500 -1.18 -24.91 19.35
C ASN A 500 -0.44 -24.38 18.10
N ASP A 501 0.61 -25.04 17.62
CA ASP A 501 1.25 -24.67 16.36
C ASP A 501 0.38 -24.84 15.12
N ARG A 502 -0.74 -25.55 15.23
CA ARG A 502 -1.68 -25.78 14.12
C ARG A 502 -2.77 -24.72 14.02
N ALA A 503 -2.91 -24.15 12.83
CA ALA A 503 -3.85 -23.07 12.58
C ALA A 503 -5.34 -23.48 12.54
N ASN A 504 -5.62 -24.69 12.03
CA ASN A 504 -6.99 -25.14 11.76
C ASN A 504 -7.66 -25.90 12.92
N GLU A 505 -6.99 -26.14 14.04
CA GLU A 505 -7.58 -26.90 15.14
C GLU A 505 -8.63 -26.07 15.90
N THR A 506 -9.90 -26.45 15.75
CA THR A 506 -11.05 -25.76 16.33
C THR A 506 -11.38 -26.16 17.76
N ASP A 507 -10.98 -27.36 18.17
CA ASP A 507 -11.34 -27.94 19.48
C ASP A 507 -10.73 -27.17 20.67
N GLN A 508 -9.76 -26.30 20.40
CA GLN A 508 -9.07 -25.52 21.42
C GLN A 508 -9.60 -24.09 21.60
N ILE A 509 -10.48 -23.58 20.73
CA ILE A 509 -10.86 -22.15 20.63
C ILE A 509 -11.48 -21.57 21.92
N ASN A 510 -11.99 -22.43 22.80
CA ASN A 510 -12.53 -22.05 24.11
C ASN A 510 -11.99 -22.94 25.24
N SER A 511 -10.90 -23.66 25.01
CA SER A 511 -10.26 -24.41 26.07
C SER A 511 -9.56 -23.44 27.02
N THR A 512 -9.59 -23.75 28.31
CA THR A 512 -9.07 -22.87 29.34
C THR A 512 -7.91 -23.55 30.06
N ILE A 513 -6.75 -22.89 30.12
CA ILE A 513 -5.70 -23.25 31.07
C ILE A 513 -6.16 -22.77 32.45
N SER A 514 -6.33 -23.73 33.36
CA SER A 514 -6.86 -23.46 34.71
C SER A 514 -6.04 -22.42 35.46
N ARG A 515 -4.70 -22.46 35.35
CA ARG A 515 -3.80 -21.54 36.04
C ARG A 515 -2.42 -21.46 35.39
N LEU A 516 -1.92 -20.25 35.16
CA LEU A 516 -0.54 -19.97 34.74
C LEU A 516 0.14 -19.11 35.82
N LYS A 517 1.23 -19.63 36.39
CA LYS A 517 2.05 -18.91 37.36
C LYS A 517 3.36 -18.51 36.69
N LEU A 518 3.61 -17.21 36.63
CA LEU A 518 4.83 -16.64 36.07
C LEU A 518 5.63 -15.99 37.18
N LYS A 519 6.93 -16.28 37.20
CA LYS A 519 7.91 -15.59 38.04
C LYS A 519 8.91 -14.90 37.13
N ILE A 520 8.67 -13.64 36.83
CA ILE A 520 9.47 -12.87 35.88
C ILE A 520 10.58 -12.18 36.65
N LYS A 521 11.83 -12.52 36.31
CA LYS A 521 13.01 -11.85 36.88
C LYS A 521 13.08 -10.42 36.35
N LEU A 522 13.26 -9.47 37.27
CA LEU A 522 13.46 -8.06 36.95
C LEU A 522 14.94 -7.69 37.02
N ARG A 523 15.32 -6.63 36.32
CA ARG A 523 16.57 -5.92 36.59
C ARG A 523 16.59 -5.38 38.01
N LYS A 524 17.81 -5.26 38.57
CA LYS A 524 17.99 -4.52 39.82
C LYS A 524 17.88 -3.03 39.54
N SER A 525 16.94 -2.37 40.18
CA SER A 525 16.80 -0.91 40.16
C SER A 525 16.68 -0.36 41.57
N LYS A 526 17.32 0.79 41.81
CA LYS A 526 17.12 1.56 43.05
C LYS A 526 15.83 2.37 43.03
N GLN A 527 15.26 2.59 41.84
CA GLN A 527 14.00 3.29 41.66
C GLN A 527 12.82 2.33 41.87
N PHE A 528 11.69 2.86 42.29
CA PHE A 528 10.42 2.13 42.23
C PHE A 528 9.98 1.98 40.76
N GLY A 529 9.07 1.06 40.49
CA GLY A 529 8.57 0.83 39.13
C GLY A 529 7.09 0.50 39.10
N VAL A 530 6.59 0.26 37.91
CA VAL A 530 5.21 -0.14 37.64
C VAL A 530 5.23 -1.25 36.60
N THR A 531 4.49 -2.32 36.86
CA THR A 531 4.23 -3.40 35.91
C THR A 531 2.78 -3.33 35.44
N VAL A 532 2.58 -3.35 34.12
CA VAL A 532 1.26 -3.40 33.49
C VAL A 532 1.15 -4.69 32.68
N GLY A 533 0.03 -5.40 32.85
CA GLY A 533 -0.27 -6.62 32.11
C GLY A 533 -1.41 -6.42 31.11
N TYR A 534 -1.29 -7.02 29.92
CA TYR A 534 -2.28 -7.04 28.85
C TYR A 534 -2.56 -8.47 28.38
N THR A 535 -3.79 -8.74 27.99
CA THR A 535 -4.22 -10.00 27.36
C THR A 535 -4.94 -9.74 26.05
N LEU A 536 -4.78 -10.64 25.10
CA LEU A 536 -5.50 -10.70 23.84
C LEU A 536 -6.08 -12.12 23.69
N ASP A 537 -7.40 -12.25 23.60
CA ASP A 537 -8.11 -13.53 23.47
C ASP A 537 -9.40 -13.40 22.63
N ASN A 538 -9.97 -14.54 22.23
CA ASN A 538 -11.18 -14.59 21.41
C ASN A 538 -12.47 -14.21 22.17
N VAL A 539 -12.43 -14.10 23.51
CA VAL A 539 -13.60 -13.75 24.31
C VAL A 539 -13.84 -12.24 24.26
N TRP A 540 -12.78 -11.45 24.43
CA TRP A 540 -12.89 -9.99 24.57
C TRP A 540 -12.36 -9.23 23.36
N ASN A 541 -11.40 -9.77 22.62
CA ASN A 541 -10.61 -9.01 21.67
C ASN A 541 -10.73 -9.55 20.23
N SER A 542 -11.96 -9.86 19.82
CA SER A 542 -12.22 -10.35 18.46
C SER A 542 -13.42 -9.65 17.81
N PRO A 543 -13.17 -8.59 17.01
CA PRO A 543 -14.21 -7.93 16.22
C PRO A 543 -14.89 -8.91 15.24
N TYR A 544 -14.15 -9.93 14.77
CA TYR A 544 -14.67 -11.01 13.94
C TYR A 544 -15.84 -11.74 14.61
N HIS A 545 -15.68 -12.16 15.88
CA HIS A 545 -16.74 -12.85 16.60
C HIS A 545 -17.92 -11.95 16.93
N VAL A 546 -17.71 -10.65 17.17
CA VAL A 546 -18.81 -9.68 17.34
C VAL A 546 -19.62 -9.54 16.04
N TRP A 547 -18.93 -9.43 14.90
CA TRP A 547 -19.56 -9.38 13.58
C TRP A 547 -20.34 -10.66 13.26
N MET A 548 -19.75 -11.84 13.55
CA MET A 548 -20.45 -13.14 13.38
C MET A 548 -21.71 -13.24 14.23
N LYS A 549 -21.62 -12.89 15.52
CA LYS A 549 -22.78 -12.88 16.44
C LYS A 549 -23.88 -11.92 16.00
N SER A 550 -23.53 -10.90 15.22
CA SER A 550 -24.47 -9.92 14.65
C SER A 550 -25.09 -10.37 13.32
N GLY A 551 -24.87 -11.61 12.89
CA GLY A 551 -25.42 -12.18 11.66
C GLY A 551 -24.59 -11.91 10.40
N CYS A 552 -23.30 -11.60 10.55
CA CYS A 552 -22.36 -11.38 9.43
C CYS A 552 -22.82 -10.32 8.40
N PRO A 553 -23.32 -9.14 8.80
CA PRO A 553 -23.85 -8.16 7.86
C PRO A 553 -22.74 -7.62 6.93
N ASP A 554 -23.01 -7.55 5.62
CA ASP A 554 -22.13 -6.89 4.64
C ASP A 554 -22.01 -5.37 4.92
N PHE A 555 -23.08 -4.78 5.43
CA PHE A 555 -23.15 -3.37 5.82
C PHE A 555 -23.52 -3.25 7.30
N PRO A 556 -22.56 -3.43 8.22
CA PRO A 556 -22.84 -3.37 9.65
C PRO A 556 -23.40 -1.99 10.05
N SER A 557 -24.48 -2.01 10.83
CA SER A 557 -25.08 -0.78 11.38
C SER A 557 -24.10 -0.06 12.31
N LEU A 558 -24.33 1.23 12.59
CA LEU A 558 -23.49 1.99 13.52
C LEU A 558 -23.29 1.28 14.86
N ASN A 559 -24.36 0.72 15.44
CA ASN A 559 -24.27 -0.02 16.71
C ASN A 559 -23.37 -1.25 16.59
N VAL A 560 -23.52 -2.05 15.53
CA VAL A 560 -22.65 -3.21 15.29
C VAL A 560 -21.20 -2.77 15.12
N ARG A 561 -20.94 -1.69 14.37
CA ARG A 561 -19.58 -1.13 14.20
C ARG A 561 -18.97 -0.65 15.52
N ARG A 562 -19.75 -0.03 16.40
CA ARG A 562 -19.30 0.38 17.74
C ARG A 562 -18.94 -0.82 18.62
N GLU A 563 -19.74 -1.87 18.60
CA GLU A 563 -19.42 -3.10 19.34
C GLU A 563 -18.20 -3.82 18.77
N MET A 564 -18.02 -3.84 17.44
CA MET A 564 -16.82 -4.35 16.81
C MET A 564 -15.56 -3.57 17.25
N ARG A 565 -15.64 -2.24 17.31
CA ARG A 565 -14.54 -1.37 17.79
C ARG A 565 -14.18 -1.59 19.26
N LYS A 566 -15.17 -1.83 20.12
CA LYS A 566 -14.93 -2.18 21.53
C LYS A 566 -14.15 -3.48 21.70
N ALA A 567 -14.27 -4.39 20.73
CA ALA A 567 -13.53 -5.65 20.70
C ALA A 567 -12.16 -5.54 20.00
N GLU A 568 -11.75 -4.35 19.53
CA GLU A 568 -10.39 -4.13 19.00
C GLU A 568 -9.36 -4.06 20.14
N GLY A 569 -8.07 -4.14 19.78
CA GLY A 569 -7.00 -3.96 20.73
C GLY A 569 -6.80 -5.15 21.66
N PHE A 570 -6.48 -4.88 22.92
CA PHE A 570 -6.20 -5.85 23.97
C PHE A 570 -6.69 -5.32 25.32
N ARG A 571 -6.93 -6.21 26.28
CA ARG A 571 -7.46 -5.84 27.60
C ARG A 571 -6.34 -5.74 28.63
N ARG A 572 -6.30 -4.64 29.40
CA ARG A 572 -5.44 -4.54 30.58
C ARG A 572 -5.98 -5.43 31.71
N ILE A 573 -5.13 -6.30 32.24
CA ILE A 573 -5.47 -7.26 33.30
C ILE A 573 -5.07 -6.80 34.70
N PHE A 574 -3.95 -6.10 34.85
CA PHE A 574 -3.50 -5.57 36.14
C PHE A 574 -2.52 -4.39 35.97
N ILE A 575 -2.35 -3.63 37.04
CA ILE A 575 -1.30 -2.63 37.23
C ILE A 575 -0.75 -2.78 38.66
N ASN A 576 0.54 -3.08 38.79
CA ASN A 576 1.18 -3.37 40.07
C ASN A 576 2.40 -2.48 40.27
N LYS A 577 2.60 -1.98 41.49
CA LYS A 577 3.82 -1.24 41.86
C LYS A 577 4.97 -2.21 42.12
N ILE A 578 6.16 -1.86 41.64
CA ILE A 578 7.42 -2.56 41.90
C ILE A 578 8.18 -1.78 42.96
N LYS A 579 8.59 -2.45 44.04
CA LYS A 579 9.38 -1.83 45.10
C LYS A 579 10.85 -1.65 44.65
N PRO A 580 11.56 -0.64 45.19
CA PRO A 580 13.01 -0.55 45.02
C PRO A 580 13.72 -1.87 45.38
N SER A 581 14.71 -2.26 44.57
CA SER A 581 15.48 -3.50 44.72
C SER A 581 14.68 -4.82 44.62
N GLN A 582 13.40 -4.76 44.26
CA GLN A 582 12.63 -5.96 43.94
C GLN A 582 13.23 -6.66 42.71
N THR A 583 13.43 -7.98 42.80
CA THR A 583 14.17 -8.76 41.79
C THR A 583 13.28 -9.60 40.88
N HIS A 584 11.99 -9.65 41.16
CA HIS A 584 11.02 -10.43 40.40
C HIS A 584 9.59 -9.90 40.57
N VAL A 585 8.74 -10.22 39.61
CA VAL A 585 7.28 -10.06 39.71
C VAL A 585 6.66 -11.45 39.60
N ASP A 586 5.84 -11.80 40.60
CA ASP A 586 5.02 -13.00 40.55
C ASP A 586 3.63 -12.66 40.02
N ILE A 587 3.19 -13.38 39.02
CA ILE A 587 1.89 -13.20 38.35
C ILE A 587 1.18 -14.53 38.35
N ASP A 588 -0.07 -14.51 38.80
CA ASP A 588 -0.94 -15.67 38.88
C ASP A 588 -2.21 -15.43 38.07
N LEU A 589 -2.24 -15.95 36.85
CA LEU A 589 -3.38 -15.84 35.95
C LEU A 589 -4.22 -17.10 36.05
N LYS A 590 -5.52 -16.93 36.32
CA LYS A 590 -6.49 -18.02 36.36
C LYS A 590 -7.35 -17.96 35.11
N ASN A 591 -7.76 -19.12 34.64
CA ASN A 591 -8.69 -19.27 33.51
C ASN A 591 -8.22 -18.59 32.22
N LEU A 592 -6.98 -18.84 31.81
CA LEU A 592 -6.43 -18.27 30.57
C LEU A 592 -7.00 -19.01 29.36
N VAL A 593 -7.58 -18.26 28.41
CA VAL A 593 -8.21 -18.83 27.21
C VAL A 593 -7.14 -19.24 26.20
N VAL A 594 -7.40 -20.32 25.45
CA VAL A 594 -6.60 -20.70 24.28
C VAL A 594 -7.40 -20.39 23.01
N PRO A 595 -6.83 -19.70 22.01
CA PRO A 595 -5.53 -19.05 22.03
C PRO A 595 -5.53 -17.76 22.87
N SER A 596 -4.38 -17.40 23.42
CA SER A 596 -4.17 -16.07 23.99
C SER A 596 -2.74 -15.57 23.85
N VAL A 597 -2.60 -14.24 23.84
CA VAL A 597 -1.33 -13.53 23.94
C VAL A 597 -1.32 -12.75 25.25
N LEU A 598 -0.24 -12.87 26.00
CA LEU A 598 0.01 -12.20 27.27
C LEU A 598 1.22 -11.27 27.12
N SER A 599 1.05 -9.98 27.41
CA SER A 599 2.15 -9.03 27.45
C SER A 599 2.25 -8.41 28.84
N ILE A 600 3.44 -8.37 29.42
CA ILE A 600 3.69 -7.80 30.74
C ILE A 600 4.89 -6.86 30.62
N ASN A 601 4.68 -5.59 30.92
CA ASN A 601 5.67 -4.54 30.75
C ASN A 601 5.97 -3.88 32.09
N SER A 602 7.23 -3.92 32.49
CA SER A 602 7.72 -3.36 33.74
C SER A 602 8.63 -2.18 33.45
N CYS A 603 8.22 -0.99 33.87
CA CYS A 603 9.01 0.23 33.75
C CYS A 603 9.47 0.71 35.13
N PHE A 604 10.68 1.26 35.19
CA PHE A 604 11.23 1.87 36.39
C PHE A 604 11.16 3.39 36.29
N TYR A 605 10.92 4.04 37.42
CA TYR A 605 10.68 5.48 37.46
C TYR A 605 11.87 6.27 36.90
N ASP A 606 11.56 7.23 36.04
CA ASP A 606 12.47 8.18 35.41
C ASP A 606 11.86 9.57 35.58
N ASP A 607 12.65 10.57 35.98
CA ASP A 607 12.21 11.96 36.15
C ASP A 607 11.74 12.60 34.84
N ARG A 608 12.12 12.04 33.68
CA ARG A 608 11.64 12.49 32.37
C ARG A 608 10.15 12.18 32.21
N VAL A 609 9.36 13.23 31.99
CA VAL A 609 7.94 13.15 31.61
C VAL A 609 7.86 12.84 30.11
N PRO A 610 6.86 12.08 29.63
CA PRO A 610 6.68 11.85 28.19
C PRO A 610 6.62 13.17 27.40
N GLY A 611 7.34 13.24 26.29
CA GLY A 611 7.22 14.37 25.35
C GLY A 611 5.87 14.38 24.63
N PRO A 612 5.53 15.49 23.95
CA PRO A 612 4.24 15.62 23.27
C PRO A 612 4.09 14.61 22.14
N VAL A 613 2.84 14.25 21.84
CA VAL A 613 2.55 13.58 20.56
C VAL A 613 2.74 14.57 19.42
N SER A 614 3.13 14.06 18.26
CA SER A 614 3.38 14.86 17.06
C SER A 614 2.44 14.45 15.93
N ASP A 615 2.35 15.29 14.90
CA ASP A 615 1.62 14.96 13.66
C ASP A 615 0.15 14.53 13.88
N LEU A 616 -0.53 15.18 14.83
CA LEU A 616 -1.97 14.99 15.01
C LEU A 616 -2.68 15.49 13.77
N HIS A 617 -3.45 14.62 13.13
CA HIS A 617 -4.29 14.95 11.98
C HIS A 617 -5.53 14.05 11.95
N TYR A 618 -6.41 14.26 10.98
CA TYR A 618 -7.65 13.51 10.84
C TYR A 618 -7.97 13.12 9.40
N ILE A 619 -8.67 12.02 9.25
CA ILE A 619 -9.29 11.59 8.00
C ILE A 619 -10.80 11.56 8.18
N ASN A 620 -11.52 12.25 7.29
CA ASN A 620 -12.98 12.13 7.19
C ASN A 620 -13.35 10.74 6.67
N ILE A 621 -14.06 9.94 7.47
CA ILE A 621 -14.49 8.60 7.08
C ILE A 621 -15.88 8.64 6.45
N PHE A 622 -16.83 9.26 7.14
CA PHE A 622 -18.19 9.45 6.68
C PHE A 622 -18.82 10.68 7.35
N GLN A 623 -20.07 11.01 7.04
CA GLN A 623 -20.77 12.10 7.71
C GLN A 623 -20.75 11.89 9.23
N ASN A 624 -20.20 12.86 9.97
CA ASN A 624 -20.01 12.79 11.43
C ASN A 624 -19.18 11.58 11.91
N GLU A 625 -18.27 11.08 11.09
CA GLU A 625 -17.30 10.06 11.50
C GLU A 625 -15.90 10.43 11.01
N ILE A 626 -14.96 10.49 11.95
CA ILE A 626 -13.56 10.81 11.67
C ILE A 626 -12.61 9.77 12.28
N LEU A 627 -11.44 9.64 11.68
CA LEU A 627 -10.31 8.90 12.23
C LEU A 627 -9.21 9.90 12.58
N LEU A 628 -8.88 9.99 13.86
CA LEU A 628 -7.74 10.77 14.35
C LEU A 628 -6.50 9.89 14.38
N LEU A 629 -5.37 10.41 13.91
CA LEU A 629 -4.07 9.72 13.90
C LEU A 629 -2.98 10.66 14.42
N TRP A 630 -1.94 10.11 15.05
CA TRP A 630 -0.79 10.85 15.55
C TRP A 630 0.48 9.98 15.58
N LYS A 631 1.62 10.60 15.93
CA LYS A 631 2.91 9.94 16.13
C LYS A 631 3.43 10.10 17.55
N ASP A 632 4.12 9.08 18.04
CA ASP A 632 4.69 9.02 19.40
C ASP A 632 6.21 9.24 19.46
N THR A 633 6.77 9.88 18.43
CA THR A 633 8.22 10.13 18.22
C THR A 633 8.96 10.66 19.47
N PHE A 634 8.29 11.46 20.31
CA PHE A 634 8.90 12.09 21.50
C PHE A 634 8.35 11.57 22.83
N VAL A 635 7.45 10.58 22.82
CA VAL A 635 6.64 10.21 23.98
C VAL A 635 7.34 9.17 24.87
N GLY A 636 8.05 8.21 24.27
CA GLY A 636 8.68 7.08 24.97
C GLY A 636 7.77 5.86 25.14
N ARG A 637 8.28 4.77 25.75
CA ARG A 637 7.63 3.44 25.76
C ARG A 637 6.64 3.18 26.90
N CYS A 638 6.83 3.79 28.06
CA CYS A 638 6.10 3.46 29.29
C CYS A 638 4.74 4.17 29.39
N ILE A 639 3.93 4.03 28.33
CA ILE A 639 2.68 4.76 28.14
C ILE A 639 1.49 3.88 28.49
N LEU A 640 0.66 4.39 29.39
CA LEU A 640 -0.56 3.73 29.83
C LEU A 640 -1.69 3.95 28.83
N THR A 641 -1.83 5.18 28.34
CA THR A 641 -2.88 5.58 27.40
C THR A 641 -2.57 6.91 26.71
N TYR A 642 -3.26 7.18 25.61
CA TYR A 642 -3.39 8.51 25.03
C TYR A 642 -4.78 9.08 25.37
N ILE A 643 -4.84 10.28 25.93
CA ILE A 643 -6.09 11.01 26.14
C ILE A 643 -6.37 11.84 24.88
N VAL A 644 -7.52 11.58 24.26
CA VAL A 644 -8.07 12.37 23.16
C VAL A 644 -9.12 13.29 23.74
N GLU A 645 -8.91 14.60 23.60
CA GLU A 645 -9.87 15.61 24.00
C GLU A 645 -10.50 16.31 22.79
N PHE A 646 -11.76 16.68 22.95
CA PHE A 646 -12.57 17.39 21.99
C PHE A 646 -13.29 18.55 22.66
N LYS A 647 -13.52 19.62 21.90
CA LYS A 647 -14.52 20.64 22.21
C LYS A 647 -15.24 21.04 20.94
N THR A 648 -16.55 21.31 21.04
CA THR A 648 -17.31 21.84 19.91
C THR A 648 -16.90 23.29 19.62
N LEU A 649 -17.38 23.85 18.51
CA LEU A 649 -17.18 25.27 18.18
C LEU A 649 -17.77 26.24 19.23
N ARG A 650 -18.71 25.77 20.06
CA ARG A 650 -19.41 26.60 21.06
C ARG A 650 -18.86 26.42 22.47
N ASP A 651 -18.19 25.30 22.74
CA ASP A 651 -17.70 24.98 24.08
C ASP A 651 -16.42 25.74 24.41
N ALA A 652 -16.36 26.29 25.62
CA ALA A 652 -15.15 26.98 26.11
C ALA A 652 -14.01 26.00 26.44
N SER A 653 -14.36 24.78 26.87
CA SER A 653 -13.42 23.82 27.46
C SER A 653 -13.39 22.49 26.71
N PHE A 654 -12.21 21.87 26.68
CA PHE A 654 -11.99 20.52 26.17
C PHE A 654 -12.49 19.45 27.16
N TYR A 655 -12.96 18.32 26.63
CA TYR A 655 -13.33 17.12 27.39
C TYR A 655 -12.83 15.84 26.71
N ARG A 656 -12.54 14.80 27.50
CA ARG A 656 -12.07 13.49 27.01
C ARG A 656 -13.18 12.73 26.30
N ILE A 657 -12.88 12.13 25.15
CA ILE A 657 -13.84 11.34 24.36
C ILE A 657 -13.52 9.84 24.29
N ASN A 658 -12.28 9.43 24.56
CA ASN A 658 -11.87 8.02 24.57
C ASN A 658 -11.68 7.48 25.99
N PHE A 659 -12.66 6.74 26.53
CA PHE A 659 -12.64 6.35 27.94
C PHE A 659 -11.83 5.09 28.25
N ASP A 660 -11.70 4.21 27.27
CA ASP A 660 -10.85 3.03 27.39
C ASP A 660 -9.38 3.39 27.20
N ASP A 661 -8.52 2.81 28.03
CA ASP A 661 -7.08 3.02 27.93
C ASP A 661 -6.53 2.26 26.71
N SER A 662 -5.79 2.98 25.87
CA SER A 662 -5.27 2.48 24.60
C SER A 662 -3.91 3.09 24.30
N ILE A 663 -2.98 2.26 23.85
CA ILE A 663 -1.66 2.69 23.36
C ILE A 663 -1.60 2.84 21.84
N PHE A 664 -2.71 2.59 21.13
CA PHE A 664 -2.76 2.79 19.68
C PHE A 664 -2.69 4.27 19.35
N LEU A 665 -2.03 4.59 18.22
CA LEU A 665 -1.87 5.98 17.76
C LEU A 665 -3.01 6.45 16.85
N SER A 666 -4.17 5.81 17.01
CA SER A 666 -5.37 6.12 16.23
C SER A 666 -6.64 5.97 17.07
N TYR A 667 -7.59 6.87 16.85
CA TYR A 667 -8.90 6.86 17.48
C TYR A 667 -10.00 7.20 16.49
N HIS A 668 -10.98 6.29 16.34
CA HIS A 668 -12.16 6.50 15.51
C HIS A 668 -13.25 7.16 16.36
N PHE A 669 -13.69 8.35 15.95
CA PHE A 669 -14.77 9.07 16.61
C PHE A 669 -16.00 9.15 15.70
N ASP A 670 -17.15 8.70 16.21
CA ASP A 670 -18.42 8.61 15.49
C ASP A 670 -19.42 9.72 15.85
N GLY A 671 -18.96 10.75 16.57
CA GLY A 671 -19.78 11.87 17.03
C GLY A 671 -20.67 11.56 18.23
N TYR A 672 -20.67 10.32 18.75
CA TYR A 672 -21.41 9.95 19.97
C TYR A 672 -20.46 9.82 21.16
N LEU A 673 -20.86 10.41 22.29
CA LEU A 673 -20.18 10.14 23.56
C LEU A 673 -20.43 8.69 23.98
N SER A 674 -19.37 7.95 24.32
CA SER A 674 -19.49 6.59 24.82
C SER A 674 -20.16 6.56 26.20
N ASN A 675 -20.92 5.51 26.47
CA ASN A 675 -21.46 5.23 27.80
C ASN A 675 -20.32 4.80 28.74
N ALA A 676 -19.61 5.74 29.34
CA ALA A 676 -18.75 5.43 30.47
C ALA A 676 -19.60 5.42 31.74
N MET A 677 -19.65 4.26 32.41
CA MET A 677 -20.03 4.17 33.81
C MET A 677 -19.29 5.25 34.59
N SER A 678 -19.98 5.93 35.50
CA SER A 678 -19.42 6.88 36.47
C SER A 678 -18.31 6.21 37.29
N MET A 679 -17.10 6.13 36.76
CA MET A 679 -15.90 5.90 37.55
C MET A 679 -15.34 7.27 37.90
N THR A 680 -15.63 7.70 39.12
CA THR A 680 -14.84 8.70 39.83
C THR A 680 -13.37 8.26 39.83
N ILE A 681 -12.58 8.72 38.85
CA ILE A 681 -11.13 8.62 38.89
C ILE A 681 -10.65 9.67 39.90
N THR A 682 -10.47 9.26 41.14
CA THR A 682 -9.81 10.04 42.19
C THR A 682 -8.30 10.10 41.91
N ALA A 683 -7.85 10.81 40.86
CA ALA A 683 -6.43 11.17 40.68
C ALA A 683 -6.10 12.19 39.58
N LEU A 684 -7.05 12.69 38.77
CA LEU A 684 -6.79 13.75 37.79
C LEU A 684 -7.51 15.05 38.21
N PRO A 685 -6.91 16.24 38.01
CA PRO A 685 -7.51 17.49 38.46
C PRO A 685 -8.89 17.66 37.81
N LYS A 686 -9.87 18.04 38.65
CA LYS A 686 -11.30 18.19 38.35
C LYS A 686 -11.53 18.91 37.02
N ILE A 687 -11.85 18.15 35.97
CA ILE A 687 -12.54 18.67 34.78
C ILE A 687 -14.00 18.23 34.92
N ILE A 688 -14.90 19.20 34.82
CA ILE A 688 -16.33 19.08 35.10
C ILE A 688 -16.96 18.10 34.10
N TYR A 689 -17.50 16.99 34.61
CA TYR A 689 -18.26 15.99 33.83
C TYR A 689 -19.75 16.24 34.00
N ILE A 690 -20.40 16.95 33.07
CA ILE A 690 -21.85 16.79 32.83
C ILE A 690 -22.13 17.02 31.33
N LEU A 691 -21.99 15.96 30.53
CA LEU A 691 -22.65 15.86 29.23
C LEU A 691 -23.41 14.53 29.20
N PHE A 692 -24.67 14.58 28.76
CA PHE A 692 -25.59 13.45 28.79
C PHE A 692 -25.02 12.25 28.02
N GLN A 693 -24.93 11.09 28.67
CA GLN A 693 -24.40 9.84 28.12
C GLN A 693 -25.16 9.44 26.84
N GLY A 694 -24.44 8.92 25.83
CA GLY A 694 -25.03 8.52 24.56
C GLY A 694 -25.52 9.67 23.67
N SER A 695 -25.28 10.93 24.06
CA SER A 695 -25.66 12.09 23.25
C SER A 695 -24.78 12.20 22.02
N PHE A 696 -25.43 12.52 20.90
CA PHE A 696 -24.76 12.93 19.68
C PHE A 696 -24.29 14.38 19.83
N ILE A 697 -22.98 14.59 19.67
CA ILE A 697 -22.31 15.88 19.79
C ILE A 697 -21.65 16.33 18.48
N GLY A 698 -21.67 15.47 17.45
CA GLY A 698 -21.02 15.71 16.17
C GLY A 698 -19.49 15.60 16.24
N THR A 699 -18.83 15.81 15.09
CA THR A 699 -17.37 15.73 14.96
C THR A 699 -16.71 17.06 14.61
N GLU A 700 -17.49 18.13 14.47
CA GLU A 700 -16.96 19.46 14.14
C GLU A 700 -16.51 20.19 15.41
N GLY A 701 -15.28 20.71 15.38
CA GLY A 701 -14.69 21.39 16.53
C GLY A 701 -13.18 21.25 16.56
N PHE A 702 -12.63 21.19 17.78
CA PHE A 702 -11.20 21.20 18.02
C PHE A 702 -10.77 19.96 18.79
N TYR A 703 -9.67 19.35 18.36
CA TYR A 703 -9.11 18.13 18.92
C TYR A 703 -7.68 18.34 19.39
N ARG A 704 -7.31 17.68 20.50
CA ARG A 704 -5.92 17.60 20.96
C ARG A 704 -5.69 16.27 21.66
N VAL A 705 -4.43 15.82 21.66
CA VAL A 705 -4.06 14.53 22.24
C VAL A 705 -2.89 14.72 23.20
N THR A 706 -2.86 13.96 24.28
CA THR A 706 -1.72 13.89 25.20
C THR A 706 -1.48 12.46 25.64
N ALA A 707 -0.22 12.12 25.95
CA ALA A 707 0.16 10.83 26.49
C ALA A 707 0.10 10.83 28.03
N VAL A 708 -0.22 9.67 28.60
CA VAL A 708 -0.19 9.42 30.04
C VAL A 708 0.70 8.22 30.32
N ASP A 709 1.72 8.39 31.14
CA ASP A 709 2.62 7.29 31.51
C ASP A 709 2.07 6.39 32.63
N TYR A 710 2.84 5.36 32.99
CA TYR A 710 2.50 4.41 34.05
C TYR A 710 2.38 5.04 35.45
N TRP A 711 2.87 6.28 35.63
CA TRP A 711 2.80 7.04 36.89
C TRP A 711 1.72 8.12 36.87
N ASN A 712 0.82 8.09 35.86
CA ASN A 712 -0.22 9.08 35.63
C ASN A 712 0.31 10.51 35.39
N ARG A 713 1.56 10.65 34.94
CA ARG A 713 2.08 11.95 34.51
C ARG A 713 1.61 12.21 33.10
N VAL A 714 1.03 13.39 32.90
CA VAL A 714 0.42 13.81 31.64
C VAL A 714 1.45 14.62 30.86
N SER A 715 1.62 14.28 29.58
CA SER A 715 2.47 15.04 28.67
C SER A 715 1.85 16.41 28.35
N THR A 716 2.65 17.31 27.79
CA THR A 716 2.12 18.46 27.05
C THR A 716 1.21 18.00 25.92
N PHE A 717 0.08 18.69 25.75
CA PHE A 717 -0.84 18.42 24.65
C PHE A 717 -0.19 18.70 23.29
N SER A 718 -0.64 17.98 22.27
CA SER A 718 -0.36 18.24 20.87
C SER A 718 -0.81 19.64 20.44
N ASN A 719 -0.39 20.03 19.24
CA ASN A 719 -1.09 21.07 18.49
C ASN A 719 -2.58 20.73 18.35
N VAL A 720 -3.43 21.75 18.36
CA VAL A 720 -4.87 21.59 18.22
C VAL A 720 -5.22 21.45 16.74
N VAL A 721 -6.00 20.43 16.40
CA VAL A 721 -6.53 20.20 15.05
C VAL A 721 -7.98 20.64 15.01
N ARG A 722 -8.34 21.46 14.02
CA ARG A 722 -9.73 21.83 13.72
C ARG A 722 -10.31 20.86 12.70
N VAL A 723 -11.50 20.35 12.98
CA VAL A 723 -12.31 19.53 12.07
C VAL A 723 -13.55 20.33 11.68
N GLY A 724 -13.86 20.35 10.38
CA GLY A 724 -14.89 21.19 9.79
C GLY A 724 -14.33 22.50 9.21
N ASN A 725 -15.11 23.14 8.33
CA ASN A 725 -14.76 24.41 7.66
C ASN A 725 -14.62 25.57 8.65
#